data_AF-A0A1M7FMU3-F1
#
_entry.id   AF-A0A1M7FMU3-F1
#
_cell.length_a   1.000
_cell.length_b   1.000
_cell.length_c   1.000
_cell.angle_alpha   90.00
_cell.angle_beta   90.00
_cell.angle_gamma   90.00
#
_symmetry.space_group_name_H-M   'P 1'
#
loop_
_entity.id
_entity.type
_entity.pdbx_description
1 polymer ?
#
loop_
_entity_poly.entity_id
_entity_poly.type
_entity_poly.pdbx_seq_one_letter_code
_entity_poly.pdbx_strand_id
1 'polypeptide(L)'
;MDNLRSAIEILFQKQDPSVLLEAHCDFKSDVVKKDFFTEQYQATHHQFSGNQTEQLYSLLKENWMKEGSGKASVFNVLLTFGKQVLRVKDGAPICQYEHYLRWHEMTATVGEDMLTCSFLAYDDIKTRTKRNSFAWNTVLESDNTHLDALFRRGLSELHCHLNGSSINFDLNWLAIMNEPDYQKPEWFARGAGRRTRLYNYAVLAAFIRLYLFLNIEGIADRSQFAELFKRLWWGRDIMATLSMYIGTLQTEITSQLGLNAYQFSGGAIDYAIPSSLSVSDKQKTVERLLVGERRLLYECFKRIYEGKVDVVGLSEMLYLYLVIKLKVKDIIIQHNELKGFANFKSFDKSKERFVEHSRNKAFQELVAKLAIDSYRQDSHIDYYEFRIAPKPTASLMHAKLKQLSGFMNKDEKANCVFHFIKSPDKERCFEDNTLNGYYCRNFEGRLVYQQQSRALELLLRRGDDRIVGIDAANSEFGCRPEVFAEIYRRLQHLHRDTSLEFLKEMKWKDLGVTYHVGEDYYDVVDGLRAIEEAILFLNMKDGARLGHAVALGIDVFTYYKERKNTIIIPKQDLLDNCVWLLAKMDEYAIQDVNGIRNKLLFEVQRLMGEVYRYFSMEDYRAYYQSWLLRGDEPSLYRTAGRNTPAPTDSIEEPFLLNHFDKRIDVARGQKYARVLYREYHYNSEAKHRGHKSEEWKLPEELIAVMDKIQSEMRNEVAQRKIAIEVNPTSNLRICNIDTYDTHPVVKFRNYGLSVIDEYNDCPQISVSINTDDKGIFATSLEKEYTLMALALEKQKTTEGKPKFQPNNILNWLEGIRQEAEIQRFG
;
A
#
# COMPACT_ATOMS: atom_id res chain seq x y z
N MET A 1 -16.11 15.30 -15.69
CA MET A 1 -16.45 13.91 -16.07
C MET A 1 -16.94 13.09 -14.88
N ASP A 2 -17.22 13.68 -13.72
CA ASP A 2 -17.45 12.91 -12.49
C ASP A 2 -18.72 12.05 -12.57
N ASN A 3 -19.83 12.61 -13.05
CA ASN A 3 -21.07 11.86 -13.25
C ASN A 3 -20.91 10.64 -14.20
N LEU A 4 -20.06 10.74 -15.23
CA LEU A 4 -19.78 9.62 -16.15
C LEU A 4 -19.00 8.50 -15.45
N ARG A 5 -18.03 8.89 -14.60
CA ARG A 5 -17.25 7.95 -13.78
C ARG A 5 -18.16 7.21 -12.81
N SER A 6 -18.98 7.94 -12.05
CA SER A 6 -19.96 7.34 -11.14
C SER A 6 -20.95 6.42 -11.87
N ALA A 7 -21.36 6.77 -13.11
CA ALA A 7 -22.19 5.88 -13.91
C ALA A 7 -21.47 4.56 -14.27
N ILE A 8 -20.20 4.61 -14.66
CA ILE A 8 -19.40 3.39 -14.90
C ILE A 8 -19.30 2.55 -13.63
N GLU A 9 -19.03 3.17 -12.48
CA GLU A 9 -18.95 2.46 -11.20
C GLU A 9 -20.27 1.78 -10.84
N ILE A 10 -21.41 2.48 -11.02
CA ILE A 10 -22.73 1.90 -10.74
C ILE A 10 -23.00 0.69 -11.64
N LEU A 11 -22.73 0.83 -12.94
CA LEU A 11 -23.01 -0.21 -13.94
C LEU A 11 -22.11 -1.43 -13.80
N PHE A 12 -20.83 -1.25 -13.50
CA PHE A 12 -19.87 -2.37 -13.53
C PHE A 12 -19.48 -2.83 -12.12
N GLN A 13 -19.26 -1.90 -11.19
CA GLN A 13 -18.75 -2.23 -9.85
C GLN A 13 -19.86 -2.43 -8.83
N LYS A 14 -20.97 -1.66 -8.86
CA LYS A 14 -22.07 -1.82 -7.90
C LYS A 14 -23.10 -2.87 -8.31
N GLN A 15 -23.24 -3.15 -9.61
CA GLN A 15 -24.17 -4.16 -10.15
C GLN A 15 -24.00 -5.55 -9.48
N ASP A 16 -25.11 -6.20 -9.11
CA ASP A 16 -25.11 -7.57 -8.59
C ASP A 16 -25.20 -8.57 -9.76
N PRO A 17 -24.26 -9.54 -9.88
CA PRO A 17 -24.36 -10.62 -10.85
C PRO A 17 -25.70 -11.37 -10.85
N SER A 18 -26.39 -11.51 -9.71
CA SER A 18 -27.68 -12.22 -9.69
C SER A 18 -28.78 -11.52 -10.45
N VAL A 19 -28.81 -10.19 -10.42
CA VAL A 19 -29.82 -9.41 -11.15
C VAL A 19 -29.64 -9.61 -12.66
N LEU A 20 -28.40 -9.73 -13.12
CA LEU A 20 -28.09 -10.01 -14.53
C LEU A 20 -28.46 -11.45 -14.91
N LEU A 21 -28.24 -12.40 -14.00
CA LEU A 21 -28.66 -13.79 -14.14
C LEU A 21 -30.17 -13.99 -14.03
N GLU A 22 -30.93 -13.11 -13.43
CA GLU A 22 -32.40 -13.16 -13.50
C GLU A 22 -32.88 -12.60 -14.84
N ALA A 23 -32.21 -11.56 -15.34
CA ALA A 23 -32.57 -10.87 -16.57
C ALA A 23 -32.13 -11.57 -17.87
N HIS A 24 -31.18 -12.53 -17.82
CA HIS A 24 -30.64 -13.17 -19.04
C HIS A 24 -31.70 -13.91 -19.90
N CYS A 25 -32.79 -14.39 -19.29
CA CYS A 25 -33.91 -15.01 -20.01
C CYS A 25 -34.71 -13.99 -20.84
N ASP A 26 -34.70 -12.70 -20.46
CA ASP A 26 -35.53 -11.62 -21.01
C ASP A 26 -34.67 -10.42 -21.43
N PHE A 27 -33.51 -10.64 -22.06
CA PHE A 27 -32.57 -9.58 -22.48
C PHE A 27 -33.09 -8.68 -23.63
N LYS A 28 -34.34 -8.23 -23.53
CA LYS A 28 -34.98 -7.23 -24.37
C LYS A 28 -35.14 -5.94 -23.57
N SER A 29 -34.24 -5.00 -23.87
CA SER A 29 -34.38 -3.54 -23.84
C SER A 29 -33.94 -2.69 -22.62
N ASP A 30 -33.80 -3.20 -21.40
CA ASP A 30 -33.26 -2.36 -20.29
C ASP A 30 -32.44 -3.13 -19.25
N VAL A 31 -31.17 -3.37 -19.56
CA VAL A 31 -30.17 -3.99 -18.65
C VAL A 31 -29.95 -3.15 -17.38
N VAL A 32 -30.21 -1.85 -17.46
CA VAL A 32 -30.03 -0.89 -16.37
C VAL A 32 -31.41 -0.44 -15.91
N LYS A 33 -31.85 -0.93 -14.74
CA LYS A 33 -33.11 -0.46 -14.15
C LYS A 33 -32.93 0.98 -13.66
N LYS A 34 -33.85 1.87 -14.03
CA LYS A 34 -33.85 3.29 -13.61
C LYS A 34 -33.72 3.41 -12.09
N ASP A 35 -34.60 2.73 -11.36
CA ASP A 35 -34.67 2.80 -9.90
C ASP A 35 -33.35 2.39 -9.25
N PHE A 36 -32.75 1.28 -9.70
CA PHE A 36 -31.43 0.84 -9.25
C PHE A 36 -30.35 1.90 -9.49
N PHE A 37 -30.28 2.46 -10.71
CA PHE A 37 -29.29 3.49 -11.02
C PHE A 37 -29.47 4.73 -10.14
N THR A 38 -30.71 5.20 -9.99
CA THR A 38 -31.00 6.40 -9.21
C THR A 38 -30.70 6.20 -7.73
N GLU A 39 -31.07 5.07 -7.15
CA GLU A 39 -30.78 4.74 -5.74
C GLU A 39 -29.27 4.65 -5.49
N GLN A 40 -28.53 3.94 -6.35
CA GLN A 40 -27.08 3.77 -6.19
C GLN A 40 -26.30 5.07 -6.37
N TYR A 41 -26.77 5.96 -7.24
CA TYR A 41 -26.16 7.28 -7.42
C TYR A 41 -26.38 8.16 -6.18
N GLN A 42 -27.63 8.28 -5.72
CA GLN A 42 -27.96 9.09 -4.54
C GLN A 42 -27.35 8.58 -3.23
N ALA A 43 -27.11 7.26 -3.13
CA ALA A 43 -26.41 6.67 -1.99
C ALA A 43 -24.96 7.17 -1.83
N THR A 44 -24.35 7.69 -2.89
CA THR A 44 -22.97 8.22 -2.86
C THR A 44 -22.88 9.72 -3.17
N HIS A 45 -23.96 10.32 -3.66
CA HIS A 45 -24.03 11.72 -4.07
C HIS A 45 -25.26 12.39 -3.45
N HIS A 46 -25.28 12.52 -2.13
CA HIS A 46 -26.42 13.04 -1.35
C HIS A 46 -26.84 14.46 -1.73
N GLN A 47 -25.96 15.22 -2.38
CA GLN A 47 -26.22 16.56 -2.91
C GLN A 47 -27.16 16.58 -4.14
N PHE A 48 -27.43 15.44 -4.78
CA PHE A 48 -28.33 15.35 -5.92
C PHE A 48 -29.73 14.85 -5.50
N SER A 49 -30.77 15.60 -5.91
CA SER A 49 -32.17 15.20 -5.72
C SER A 49 -32.56 14.02 -6.62
N GLY A 50 -33.70 13.38 -6.31
CA GLY A 50 -34.24 12.29 -7.13
C GLY A 50 -34.44 12.73 -8.58
N ASN A 51 -35.10 13.88 -8.79
CA ASN A 51 -35.35 14.44 -10.11
C ASN A 51 -34.06 14.71 -10.92
N GLN A 52 -33.02 15.25 -10.28
CA GLN A 52 -31.73 15.46 -10.95
C GLN A 52 -31.07 14.12 -11.32
N THR A 53 -31.23 13.10 -10.49
CA THR A 53 -30.68 11.78 -10.75
C THR A 53 -31.45 11.07 -11.87
N GLU A 54 -32.76 11.29 -12.00
CA GLU A 54 -33.52 10.81 -13.15
C GLU A 54 -33.05 11.45 -14.47
N GLN A 55 -32.78 12.76 -14.46
CA GLN A 55 -32.21 13.44 -15.62
C GLN A 55 -30.82 12.89 -15.98
N LEU A 56 -30.03 12.53 -14.97
CA LEU A 56 -28.75 11.87 -15.19
C LEU A 56 -28.91 10.47 -15.80
N TYR A 57 -29.93 9.71 -15.39
CA TYR A 57 -30.26 8.43 -16.03
C TYR A 57 -30.66 8.62 -17.50
N SER A 58 -31.46 9.64 -17.81
CA SER A 58 -31.77 9.99 -19.21
C SER A 58 -30.50 10.34 -19.99
N LEU A 59 -29.60 11.15 -19.42
CA LEU A 59 -28.31 11.50 -20.03
C LEU A 59 -27.46 10.25 -20.30
N LEU A 60 -27.42 9.30 -19.36
CA LEU A 60 -26.73 8.01 -19.53
C LEU A 60 -27.29 7.26 -20.75
N LYS A 61 -28.62 7.10 -20.83
CA LYS A 61 -29.30 6.32 -21.86
C LYS A 61 -29.23 6.96 -23.25
N GLU A 62 -29.33 8.28 -23.30
CA GLU A 62 -29.44 9.03 -24.55
C GLU A 62 -28.07 9.38 -25.15
N ASN A 63 -27.07 9.64 -24.31
CA ASN A 63 -25.75 10.06 -24.77
C ASN A 63 -24.70 8.96 -24.54
N TRP A 64 -24.34 8.67 -23.29
CA TRP A 64 -23.17 7.83 -22.99
C TRP A 64 -23.33 6.38 -23.44
N MET A 65 -24.55 5.83 -23.39
CA MET A 65 -24.80 4.48 -23.89
C MET A 65 -24.90 4.40 -25.41
N LYS A 66 -25.01 5.50 -26.16
CA LYS A 66 -25.15 5.48 -27.63
C LYS A 66 -23.87 5.86 -28.38
N GLU A 67 -22.79 6.16 -27.65
CA GLU A 67 -21.51 6.57 -28.22
C GLU A 67 -20.97 5.54 -29.24
N GLY A 68 -20.45 6.02 -30.37
CA GLY A 68 -19.76 5.20 -31.36
C GLY A 68 -20.64 4.51 -32.40
N SER A 69 -21.52 3.59 -31.98
CA SER A 69 -22.36 2.75 -32.88
C SER A 69 -23.80 3.25 -33.04
N GLY A 70 -24.22 4.24 -32.24
CA GLY A 70 -25.60 4.76 -32.22
C GLY A 70 -26.62 3.85 -31.53
N LYS A 71 -26.32 2.55 -31.37
CA LYS A 71 -27.14 1.61 -30.58
C LYS A 71 -26.78 1.71 -29.10
N ALA A 72 -27.79 1.77 -28.24
CA ALA A 72 -27.58 1.85 -26.79
C ALA A 72 -26.94 0.56 -26.24
N SER A 73 -25.82 0.68 -25.53
CA SER A 73 -25.11 -0.43 -24.89
C SER A 73 -24.36 0.05 -23.64
N VAL A 74 -24.32 -0.79 -22.59
CA VAL A 74 -23.55 -0.50 -21.36
C VAL A 74 -22.05 -0.35 -21.66
N PHE A 75 -21.53 -1.04 -22.66
CA PHE A 75 -20.13 -0.97 -23.08
C PHE A 75 -19.76 0.36 -23.73
N ASN A 76 -20.73 1.10 -24.27
CA ASN A 76 -20.47 2.41 -24.87
C ASN A 76 -20.15 3.47 -23.81
N VAL A 77 -20.54 3.25 -22.55
CA VAL A 77 -20.18 4.13 -21.43
C VAL A 77 -18.67 4.07 -21.16
N LEU A 78 -18.09 2.86 -21.23
CA LEU A 78 -16.63 2.66 -21.14
C LEU A 78 -15.92 3.38 -22.28
N LEU A 79 -16.43 3.23 -23.51
CA LEU A 79 -15.89 3.89 -24.69
C LEU A 79 -15.98 5.42 -24.57
N THR A 80 -17.09 5.95 -24.06
CA THR A 80 -17.31 7.39 -23.87
C THR A 80 -16.24 7.99 -22.96
N PHE A 81 -15.87 7.28 -21.89
CA PHE A 81 -14.78 7.69 -21.01
C PHE A 81 -13.41 7.48 -21.69
N GLY A 82 -13.17 6.30 -22.26
CA GLY A 82 -11.92 5.95 -22.92
C GLY A 82 -11.50 6.93 -24.01
N LYS A 83 -12.43 7.37 -24.87
CA LYS A 83 -12.17 8.36 -25.93
C LYS A 83 -11.79 9.74 -25.41
N GLN A 84 -12.26 10.12 -24.22
CA GLN A 84 -11.90 11.41 -23.62
C GLN A 84 -10.51 11.33 -23.00
N VAL A 85 -10.12 10.17 -22.45
CA VAL A 85 -8.96 10.04 -21.56
C VAL A 85 -7.75 9.38 -22.23
N LEU A 86 -7.96 8.55 -23.26
CA LEU A 86 -6.90 7.80 -23.93
C LEU A 86 -6.66 8.32 -25.34
N ARG A 87 -5.44 8.09 -25.83
CA ARG A 87 -5.08 8.20 -27.25
C ARG A 87 -4.07 7.12 -27.61
N VAL A 88 -3.84 6.91 -28.91
CA VAL A 88 -2.76 6.03 -29.39
C VAL A 88 -1.55 6.89 -29.77
N LYS A 89 -0.39 6.58 -29.20
CA LYS A 89 0.91 7.20 -29.50
C LYS A 89 1.91 6.09 -29.81
N ASP A 90 2.59 6.17 -30.95
CA ASP A 90 3.58 5.18 -31.39
C ASP A 90 3.06 3.72 -31.37
N GLY A 91 1.76 3.54 -31.65
CA GLY A 91 1.08 2.24 -31.69
C GLY A 91 0.61 1.70 -30.32
N ALA A 92 0.94 2.38 -29.22
CA ALA A 92 0.56 2.02 -27.86
C ALA A 92 -0.53 2.96 -27.29
N PRO A 93 -1.42 2.47 -26.42
CA PRO A 93 -2.35 3.32 -25.68
C PRO A 93 -1.59 4.16 -24.65
N ILE A 94 -1.94 5.44 -24.53
CA ILE A 94 -1.40 6.36 -23.52
C ILE A 94 -2.53 7.21 -22.93
N CYS A 95 -2.41 7.60 -21.66
CA CYS A 95 -3.37 8.47 -21.03
C CYS A 95 -3.03 9.95 -21.29
N GLN A 96 -4.05 10.75 -21.61
CA GLN A 96 -3.92 12.19 -21.71
C GLN A 96 -3.67 12.79 -20.33
N TYR A 97 -2.60 13.58 -20.21
CA TYR A 97 -2.08 14.08 -18.94
C TYR A 97 -3.13 14.85 -18.13
N GLU A 98 -3.92 15.73 -18.75
CA GLU A 98 -4.96 16.51 -18.06
C GLU A 98 -6.04 15.67 -17.35
N HIS A 99 -6.16 14.40 -17.73
CA HIS A 99 -7.14 13.45 -17.20
C HIS A 99 -6.51 12.34 -16.35
N TYR A 100 -5.20 12.37 -16.11
CA TYR A 100 -4.47 11.28 -15.45
C TYR A 100 -4.96 10.97 -14.02
N LEU A 101 -5.36 11.97 -13.23
CA LEU A 101 -6.01 11.76 -11.92
C LEU A 101 -7.32 10.95 -12.05
N ARG A 102 -8.15 11.30 -13.05
CA ARG A 102 -9.42 10.60 -13.31
C ARG A 102 -9.20 9.19 -13.82
N TRP A 103 -8.15 9.00 -14.63
CA TRP A 103 -7.70 7.69 -15.08
C TRP A 103 -7.28 6.82 -13.91
N HIS A 104 -6.44 7.34 -13.01
CA HIS A 104 -5.99 6.62 -11.83
C HIS A 104 -7.17 6.18 -10.93
N GLU A 105 -8.11 7.09 -10.64
CA GLU A 105 -9.32 6.75 -9.88
C GLU A 105 -10.15 5.64 -10.56
N MET A 106 -10.42 5.78 -11.86
CA MET A 106 -11.23 4.79 -12.58
C MET A 106 -10.54 3.44 -12.72
N THR A 107 -9.23 3.41 -12.97
CA THR A 107 -8.48 2.15 -13.15
C THR A 107 -8.34 1.39 -11.84
N ALA A 108 -8.26 2.08 -10.70
CA ALA A 108 -8.37 1.46 -9.38
C ALA A 108 -9.71 0.74 -9.22
N THR A 109 -10.82 1.35 -9.65
CA THR A 109 -12.16 0.75 -9.56
C THR A 109 -12.37 -0.37 -10.58
N VAL A 110 -12.32 -0.08 -11.88
CA VAL A 110 -12.75 -1.03 -12.93
C VAL A 110 -11.63 -1.76 -13.66
N GLY A 111 -10.37 -1.46 -13.31
CA GLY A 111 -9.20 -2.07 -13.96
C GLY A 111 -8.84 -1.39 -15.27
N GLU A 112 -7.54 -1.37 -15.56
CA GLU A 112 -6.98 -0.63 -16.69
C GLU A 112 -7.38 -1.23 -18.04
N ASP A 113 -7.23 -2.55 -18.16
CA ASP A 113 -7.44 -3.26 -19.42
C ASP A 113 -8.89 -3.24 -19.90
N MET A 114 -9.88 -3.12 -19.00
CA MET A 114 -11.28 -3.03 -19.40
C MET A 114 -11.56 -1.75 -20.21
N LEU A 115 -11.01 -0.62 -19.76
CA LEU A 115 -11.15 0.66 -20.44
C LEU A 115 -10.28 0.72 -21.70
N THR A 116 -9.04 0.26 -21.60
CA THR A 116 -8.08 0.27 -22.71
C THR A 116 -8.53 -0.64 -23.86
N CYS A 117 -8.99 -1.86 -23.59
CA CYS A 117 -9.48 -2.77 -24.63
C CYS A 117 -10.73 -2.23 -25.34
N SER A 118 -11.66 -1.61 -24.58
CA SER A 118 -12.85 -0.96 -25.15
C SER A 118 -12.45 0.19 -26.10
N PHE A 119 -11.54 1.06 -25.66
CA PHE A 119 -11.01 2.16 -26.48
C PHE A 119 -10.29 1.65 -27.73
N LEU A 120 -9.31 0.76 -27.59
CA LEU A 120 -8.50 0.26 -28.71
C LEU A 120 -9.35 -0.51 -29.74
N ALA A 121 -10.32 -1.30 -29.29
CA ALA A 121 -11.24 -2.01 -30.20
C ALA A 121 -11.99 -1.03 -31.11
N TYR A 122 -12.50 0.06 -30.55
CA TYR A 122 -13.19 1.09 -31.32
C TYR A 122 -12.23 1.89 -32.22
N ASP A 123 -11.09 2.30 -31.70
CA ASP A 123 -10.08 3.08 -32.44
C ASP A 123 -9.56 2.30 -33.65
N ASP A 124 -9.25 1.02 -33.48
CA ASP A 124 -8.78 0.15 -34.56
C ASP A 124 -9.85 -0.07 -35.64
N ILE A 125 -11.14 -0.14 -35.28
CA ILE A 125 -12.24 -0.18 -36.26
C ILE A 125 -12.26 1.12 -37.08
N LYS A 126 -12.13 2.28 -36.42
CA LYS A 126 -12.18 3.60 -37.08
C LYS A 126 -10.98 3.84 -37.98
N THR A 127 -9.79 3.45 -37.51
CA THR A 127 -8.53 3.61 -38.25
C THR A 127 -8.27 2.48 -39.25
N ARG A 128 -9.09 1.42 -39.24
CA ARG A 128 -8.91 0.18 -40.02
C ARG A 128 -7.57 -0.52 -39.70
N THR A 129 -7.13 -0.41 -38.46
CA THR A 129 -5.90 -1.01 -37.98
C THR A 129 -6.12 -2.48 -37.61
N LYS A 130 -5.17 -3.34 -38.00
CA LYS A 130 -5.13 -4.73 -37.55
C LYS A 130 -4.12 -4.87 -36.43
N ARG A 131 -4.59 -4.82 -35.18
CA ARG A 131 -3.76 -5.06 -34.00
C ARG A 131 -3.31 -6.51 -33.92
N ASN A 132 -2.04 -6.70 -33.60
CA ASN A 132 -1.38 -7.99 -33.45
C ASN A 132 -0.56 -8.10 -32.15
N SER A 133 -0.56 -7.07 -31.31
CA SER A 133 0.17 -6.97 -30.06
C SER A 133 -0.77 -6.49 -28.95
N PHE A 134 -0.68 -7.15 -27.80
CA PHE A 134 -1.54 -6.90 -26.63
C PHE A 134 -0.71 -6.72 -25.34
N ALA A 135 0.62 -6.67 -25.45
CA ALA A 135 1.53 -6.48 -24.33
C ALA A 135 1.88 -4.99 -24.10
N TRP A 136 0.89 -4.09 -24.12
CA TRP A 136 1.08 -2.69 -23.68
C TRP A 136 1.36 -2.63 -22.18
N ASN A 137 1.93 -1.54 -21.67
CA ASN A 137 2.34 -1.44 -20.27
C ASN A 137 1.19 -1.77 -19.29
N THR A 138 1.52 -2.33 -18.13
CA THR A 138 0.53 -2.70 -17.08
C THR A 138 -0.09 -1.47 -16.42
N VAL A 139 0.66 -0.37 -16.40
CA VAL A 139 0.24 0.96 -15.97
C VAL A 139 0.52 1.91 -17.13
N LEU A 140 -0.53 2.49 -17.71
CA LEU A 140 -0.39 3.40 -18.83
C LEU A 140 0.31 4.69 -18.40
N GLU A 141 1.31 5.07 -19.19
CA GLU A 141 2.03 6.34 -19.05
C GLU A 141 1.11 7.53 -19.39
N SER A 142 1.55 8.72 -19.00
CA SER A 142 0.92 9.97 -19.44
C SER A 142 1.62 10.51 -20.69
N ASP A 143 0.89 11.32 -21.46
CA ASP A 143 1.44 11.93 -22.66
C ASP A 143 2.24 13.23 -22.44
N ASN A 144 2.59 13.53 -21.19
CA ASN A 144 3.37 14.70 -20.81
C ASN A 144 4.86 14.52 -21.16
N THR A 145 5.31 15.23 -22.18
CA THR A 145 6.69 15.16 -22.69
C THR A 145 7.73 15.73 -21.73
N HIS A 146 7.35 16.65 -20.84
CA HIS A 146 8.27 17.23 -19.87
C HIS A 146 8.56 16.28 -18.70
N LEU A 147 7.53 15.56 -18.23
CA LEU A 147 7.70 14.50 -17.23
C LEU A 147 8.48 13.31 -17.80
N ASP A 148 8.16 12.88 -19.02
CA ASP A 148 8.95 11.84 -19.73
C ASP A 148 10.44 12.24 -19.85
N ALA A 149 10.74 13.50 -20.15
CA ALA A 149 12.11 13.99 -20.16
C ALA A 149 12.80 14.00 -18.78
N LEU A 150 12.04 14.16 -17.68
CA LEU A 150 12.53 14.03 -16.31
C LEU A 150 12.81 12.55 -15.98
N PHE A 151 11.90 11.64 -16.33
CA PHE A 151 12.03 10.21 -16.05
C PHE A 151 13.23 9.59 -16.77
N ARG A 152 13.52 10.01 -18.02
CA ARG A 152 14.71 9.59 -18.77
C ARG A 152 16.06 9.94 -18.13
N ARG A 153 16.07 10.76 -17.07
CA ARG A 153 17.29 11.07 -16.28
C ARG A 153 17.55 10.06 -15.18
N GLY A 154 16.66 9.07 -14.98
CA GLY A 154 16.80 8.05 -13.96
C GLY A 154 16.03 8.37 -12.69
N LEU A 155 15.29 7.39 -12.18
CA LEU A 155 14.54 7.39 -10.94
C LEU A 155 15.14 6.39 -9.95
N SER A 156 14.92 6.62 -8.65
CA SER A 156 15.37 5.74 -7.57
C SER A 156 14.16 5.27 -6.78
N GLU A 157 13.97 3.96 -6.67
CA GLU A 157 12.89 3.32 -5.92
C GLU A 157 13.44 2.77 -4.59
N LEU A 158 13.34 3.55 -3.52
CA LEU A 158 13.92 3.24 -2.22
C LEU A 158 12.99 2.44 -1.31
N HIS A 159 11.74 2.22 -1.74
CA HIS A 159 10.68 1.60 -0.95
C HIS A 159 9.97 0.53 -1.78
N CYS A 160 10.66 -0.57 -2.06
CA CYS A 160 10.11 -1.67 -2.83
C CYS A 160 9.78 -2.88 -1.95
N HIS A 161 8.49 -3.12 -1.69
CA HIS A 161 8.03 -4.36 -1.06
C HIS A 161 7.96 -5.49 -2.09
N LEU A 162 8.98 -6.36 -2.14
CA LEU A 162 9.11 -7.41 -3.17
C LEU A 162 7.79 -8.12 -3.50
N ASN A 163 7.12 -8.71 -2.51
CA ASN A 163 5.87 -9.45 -2.74
C ASN A 163 4.64 -8.55 -3.05
N GLY A 164 4.72 -7.26 -2.75
CA GLY A 164 3.73 -6.24 -3.10
C GLY A 164 3.93 -5.65 -4.50
N SER A 165 4.98 -6.05 -5.23
CA SER A 165 5.36 -5.39 -6.48
C SER A 165 4.94 -6.13 -7.75
N SER A 166 4.09 -7.15 -7.64
CA SER A 166 3.66 -7.97 -8.78
C SER A 166 2.33 -7.49 -9.37
N ILE A 167 1.86 -8.15 -10.43
CA ILE A 167 0.48 -8.03 -10.95
C ILE A 167 -0.45 -8.96 -10.17
N ASN A 168 -0.59 -8.68 -8.87
CA ASN A 168 -1.22 -9.58 -7.90
C ASN A 168 -2.64 -10.00 -8.32
N PHE A 169 -3.51 -9.06 -8.72
CA PHE A 169 -4.86 -9.43 -9.16
C PHE A 169 -4.83 -10.35 -10.39
N ASP A 170 -4.06 -10.01 -11.42
CA ASP A 170 -4.05 -10.74 -12.68
C ASP A 170 -3.52 -12.17 -12.49
N LEU A 171 -2.47 -12.37 -11.69
CA LEU A 171 -1.99 -13.73 -11.38
C LEU A 171 -3.03 -14.59 -10.66
N ASN A 172 -3.71 -14.02 -9.66
CA ASN A 172 -4.78 -14.75 -8.97
C ASN A 172 -5.96 -15.03 -9.91
N TRP A 173 -6.31 -14.07 -10.77
CA TRP A 173 -7.35 -14.25 -11.78
C TRP A 173 -7.00 -15.37 -12.77
N LEU A 174 -5.77 -15.40 -13.27
CA LEU A 174 -5.27 -16.47 -14.14
C LEU A 174 -5.32 -17.83 -13.44
N ALA A 175 -4.90 -17.92 -12.17
CA ALA A 175 -5.00 -19.17 -11.40
C ALA A 175 -6.46 -19.64 -11.27
N ILE A 176 -7.40 -18.75 -10.95
CA ILE A 176 -8.84 -19.08 -10.86
C ILE A 176 -9.38 -19.54 -12.22
N MET A 177 -9.04 -18.85 -13.31
CA MET A 177 -9.55 -19.15 -14.66
C MET A 177 -8.98 -20.43 -15.27
N ASN A 178 -7.82 -20.90 -14.81
CA ASN A 178 -7.15 -22.10 -15.32
C ASN A 178 -7.31 -23.33 -14.41
N GLU A 179 -7.63 -23.12 -13.14
CA GLU A 179 -7.83 -24.18 -12.15
C GLU A 179 -9.17 -24.04 -11.39
N PRO A 180 -10.32 -23.83 -12.06
CA PRO A 180 -11.61 -23.63 -11.39
C PRO A 180 -12.00 -24.80 -10.47
N ASP A 181 -11.60 -26.04 -10.79
CA ASP A 181 -11.90 -27.23 -9.97
C ASP A 181 -11.12 -27.31 -8.65
N TYR A 182 -10.04 -26.54 -8.53
CA TYR A 182 -9.18 -26.53 -7.36
C TYR A 182 -9.49 -25.39 -6.38
N GLN A 183 -10.38 -24.48 -6.79
CA GLN A 183 -10.76 -23.32 -5.99
C GLN A 183 -11.70 -23.69 -4.84
N LYS A 184 -11.61 -22.96 -3.73
CA LYS A 184 -12.45 -23.20 -2.54
C LYS A 184 -13.24 -21.97 -2.08
N PRO A 185 -14.49 -22.12 -1.60
CA PRO A 185 -15.32 -20.99 -1.15
C PRO A 185 -14.72 -20.11 -0.05
N GLU A 186 -13.89 -20.67 0.84
CA GLU A 186 -13.18 -19.93 1.89
C GLU A 186 -12.16 -18.94 1.34
N TRP A 187 -11.59 -19.18 0.15
CA TRP A 187 -10.58 -18.29 -0.42
C TRP A 187 -11.18 -16.97 -0.89
N PHE A 188 -12.48 -16.97 -1.21
CA PHE A 188 -13.22 -15.79 -1.66
C PHE A 188 -13.72 -14.88 -0.51
N ALA A 189 -13.33 -15.15 0.75
CA ALA A 189 -13.68 -14.33 1.90
C ALA A 189 -12.52 -13.44 2.38
N ARG A 190 -12.81 -12.21 2.82
CA ARG A 190 -11.85 -11.36 3.54
C ARG A 190 -11.89 -11.71 5.04
N GLY A 191 -11.18 -12.76 5.45
CA GLY A 191 -11.11 -13.25 6.84
C GLY A 191 -11.67 -14.66 7.05
N ALA A 192 -11.98 -15.02 8.30
CA ALA A 192 -12.57 -16.30 8.66
C ALA A 192 -14.06 -16.33 8.24
N GLY A 193 -14.32 -16.68 6.99
CA GLY A 193 -15.67 -16.76 6.44
C GLY A 193 -15.70 -17.50 5.11
N ARG A 194 -16.89 -17.67 4.54
CA ARG A 194 -17.07 -18.25 3.20
C ARG A 194 -17.94 -17.33 2.36
N ARG A 195 -17.56 -17.10 1.10
CA ARG A 195 -18.41 -16.41 0.12
C ARG A 195 -18.81 -17.36 -0.99
N THR A 196 -19.59 -18.38 -0.66
CA THR A 196 -20.05 -19.44 -1.60
C THR A 196 -20.65 -18.86 -2.88
N ARG A 197 -21.41 -17.77 -2.76
CA ARG A 197 -22.00 -17.09 -3.92
C ARG A 197 -20.92 -16.54 -4.88
N LEU A 198 -19.89 -15.88 -4.35
CA LEU A 198 -18.78 -15.33 -5.15
C LEU A 198 -17.92 -16.43 -5.77
N TYR A 199 -17.69 -17.53 -5.04
CA TYR A 199 -17.05 -18.72 -5.59
C TYR A 199 -17.82 -19.28 -6.79
N ASN A 200 -19.14 -19.47 -6.65
CA ASN A 200 -19.96 -19.98 -7.75
C ASN A 200 -19.95 -19.01 -8.95
N TYR A 201 -19.91 -17.70 -8.71
CA TYR A 201 -19.73 -16.71 -9.77
C TYR A 201 -18.37 -16.84 -10.46
N ALA A 202 -17.29 -17.04 -9.71
CA ALA A 202 -15.96 -17.23 -10.30
C ALA A 202 -15.91 -18.50 -11.18
N VAL A 203 -16.57 -19.58 -10.77
CA VAL A 203 -16.73 -20.78 -11.61
C VAL A 203 -17.51 -20.46 -12.88
N LEU A 204 -18.64 -19.74 -12.78
CA LEU A 204 -19.40 -19.29 -13.95
C LEU A 204 -18.54 -18.42 -14.89
N ALA A 205 -17.73 -17.52 -14.34
CA ALA A 205 -16.82 -16.69 -15.13
C ALA A 205 -15.80 -17.53 -15.90
N ALA A 206 -15.28 -18.63 -15.32
CA ALA A 206 -14.40 -19.55 -16.03
C ALA A 206 -15.11 -20.27 -17.20
N PHE A 207 -16.36 -20.70 -17.01
CA PHE A 207 -17.18 -21.24 -18.09
C PHE A 207 -17.39 -20.22 -19.22
N ILE A 208 -17.79 -18.99 -18.87
CA ILE A 208 -18.00 -17.90 -19.82
C ILE A 208 -16.69 -17.60 -20.58
N ARG A 209 -15.57 -17.45 -19.86
CA ARG A 209 -14.26 -17.12 -20.44
C ARG A 209 -13.84 -18.15 -21.47
N LEU A 210 -13.95 -19.44 -21.15
CA LEU A 210 -13.58 -20.51 -22.06
C LEU A 210 -14.50 -20.54 -23.29
N TYR A 211 -15.81 -20.36 -23.11
CA TYR A 211 -16.74 -20.29 -24.22
C TYR A 211 -16.44 -19.11 -25.16
N LEU A 212 -16.19 -17.92 -24.61
CA LEU A 212 -15.79 -16.75 -25.39
C LEU A 212 -14.48 -16.98 -26.15
N PHE A 213 -13.49 -17.60 -25.50
CA PHE A 213 -12.22 -17.98 -26.12
C PHE A 213 -12.42 -18.92 -27.33
N LEU A 214 -13.16 -20.02 -27.16
CA LEU A 214 -13.41 -20.98 -28.24
C LEU A 214 -14.13 -20.34 -29.44
N ASN A 215 -15.02 -19.38 -29.18
CA ASN A 215 -15.71 -18.61 -30.23
C ASN A 215 -14.80 -17.59 -30.93
N ILE A 216 -13.85 -16.99 -30.21
CA ILE A 216 -12.87 -16.08 -30.79
C ILE A 216 -11.88 -16.83 -31.68
N GLU A 217 -11.44 -18.00 -31.25
CA GLU A 217 -10.55 -18.88 -32.01
C GLU A 217 -11.25 -19.62 -33.16
N GLY A 218 -12.59 -19.51 -33.29
CA GLY A 218 -13.35 -20.14 -34.37
C GLY A 218 -13.45 -21.67 -34.27
N ILE A 219 -13.32 -22.22 -33.07
CA ILE A 219 -13.35 -23.66 -32.79
C ILE A 219 -14.56 -24.10 -31.95
N ALA A 220 -15.43 -23.17 -31.56
CA ALA A 220 -16.63 -23.43 -30.77
C ALA A 220 -17.54 -24.50 -31.40
N ASP A 221 -17.80 -24.46 -32.71
CA ASP A 221 -18.69 -25.40 -33.40
C ASP A 221 -18.21 -26.87 -33.35
N ARG A 222 -16.92 -27.09 -33.06
CA ARG A 222 -16.32 -28.43 -32.95
C ARG A 222 -16.14 -28.87 -31.48
N SER A 223 -16.45 -27.99 -30.53
CA SER A 223 -16.24 -28.24 -29.10
C SER A 223 -17.52 -28.77 -28.46
N GLN A 224 -17.43 -29.99 -27.89
CA GLN A 224 -18.52 -30.55 -27.09
C GLN A 224 -18.80 -29.71 -25.84
N PHE A 225 -17.77 -29.09 -25.27
CA PHE A 225 -17.91 -28.14 -24.16
C PHE A 225 -18.74 -26.92 -24.57
N ALA A 226 -18.48 -26.34 -25.75
CA ALA A 226 -19.21 -25.15 -26.19
C ALA A 226 -20.71 -25.45 -26.41
N GLU A 227 -21.03 -26.59 -27.00
CA GLU A 227 -22.41 -27.06 -27.16
C GLU A 227 -23.08 -27.34 -25.80
N LEU A 228 -22.37 -27.98 -24.87
CA LEU A 228 -22.86 -28.19 -23.51
C LEU A 228 -23.14 -26.86 -22.81
N PHE A 229 -22.18 -25.94 -22.80
CA PHE A 229 -22.32 -24.66 -22.11
C PHE A 229 -23.44 -23.81 -22.70
N LYS A 230 -23.62 -23.82 -24.03
CA LYS A 230 -24.75 -23.16 -24.70
C LYS A 230 -26.10 -23.69 -24.19
N ARG A 231 -26.23 -24.99 -23.94
CA ARG A 231 -27.44 -25.58 -23.34
C ARG A 231 -27.63 -25.19 -21.88
N LEU A 232 -26.54 -25.16 -21.10
CA LEU A 232 -26.57 -24.73 -19.70
C LEU A 232 -26.97 -23.25 -19.57
N TRP A 233 -26.47 -22.40 -20.47
CA TRP A 233 -26.74 -20.97 -20.51
C TRP A 233 -28.22 -20.63 -20.71
N TRP A 234 -28.94 -21.43 -21.51
CA TRP A 234 -30.38 -21.27 -21.74
C TRP A 234 -31.23 -22.18 -20.84
N GLY A 235 -30.61 -22.85 -19.87
CA GLY A 235 -31.30 -23.68 -18.88
C GLY A 235 -32.01 -22.86 -17.82
N ARG A 236 -32.93 -23.48 -17.06
CA ARG A 236 -33.71 -22.78 -16.02
C ARG A 236 -32.87 -22.30 -14.83
N ASP A 237 -31.82 -23.02 -14.46
CA ASP A 237 -30.94 -22.66 -13.34
C ASP A 237 -29.50 -23.07 -13.65
N ILE A 238 -28.76 -22.15 -14.27
CA ILE A 238 -27.35 -22.36 -14.57
C ILE A 238 -26.55 -22.56 -13.27
N MET A 239 -26.79 -21.77 -12.23
CA MET A 239 -26.00 -21.78 -11.01
C MET A 239 -26.09 -23.11 -10.24
N ALA A 240 -27.25 -23.75 -10.24
CA ALA A 240 -27.44 -25.07 -9.63
C ALA A 240 -26.74 -26.20 -10.40
N THR A 241 -26.53 -26.03 -11.72
CA THR A 241 -26.00 -27.09 -12.59
C THR A 241 -24.49 -27.01 -12.80
N LEU A 242 -23.85 -25.83 -12.66
CA LEU A 242 -22.40 -25.66 -12.90
C LEU A 242 -21.52 -26.61 -12.10
N SER A 243 -21.86 -26.87 -10.83
CA SER A 243 -21.08 -27.74 -9.95
C SER A 243 -20.96 -29.17 -10.47
N MET A 244 -21.98 -29.66 -11.19
CA MET A 244 -21.98 -31.00 -11.80
C MET A 244 -21.03 -31.11 -13.00
N TYR A 245 -20.71 -29.98 -13.64
CA TYR A 245 -19.92 -29.93 -14.88
C TYR A 245 -18.55 -29.28 -14.70
N ILE A 246 -18.14 -28.94 -13.47
CA ILE A 246 -16.84 -28.33 -13.21
C ILE A 246 -15.67 -29.22 -13.67
N GLY A 247 -15.82 -30.54 -13.57
CA GLY A 247 -14.85 -31.49 -14.11
C GLY A 247 -14.74 -31.42 -15.64
N THR A 248 -15.87 -31.32 -16.34
CA THR A 248 -15.91 -31.16 -17.80
C THR A 248 -15.24 -29.85 -18.23
N LEU A 249 -15.53 -28.75 -17.53
CA LEU A 249 -14.84 -27.47 -17.72
C LEU A 249 -13.32 -27.65 -17.58
N GLN A 250 -12.88 -28.28 -16.48
CA GLN A 250 -11.45 -28.43 -16.22
C GLN A 250 -10.76 -29.31 -17.27
N THR A 251 -11.41 -30.38 -17.73
CA THR A 251 -10.89 -31.24 -18.80
C THR A 251 -10.68 -30.44 -20.08
N GLU A 252 -11.65 -29.61 -20.48
CA GLU A 252 -11.51 -28.76 -21.67
C GLU A 252 -10.40 -27.73 -21.49
N ILE A 253 -10.31 -27.06 -20.33
CA ILE A 253 -9.20 -26.13 -20.03
C ILE A 253 -7.85 -26.83 -20.17
N THR A 254 -7.71 -28.02 -19.59
CA THR A 254 -6.48 -28.81 -19.63
C THR A 254 -6.10 -29.20 -21.05
N SER A 255 -7.10 -29.55 -21.87
CA SER A 255 -6.92 -29.80 -23.30
C SER A 255 -6.34 -28.57 -24.01
N GLN A 256 -6.95 -27.40 -23.81
CA GLN A 256 -6.49 -26.16 -24.44
C GLN A 256 -5.09 -25.74 -23.96
N LEU A 257 -4.77 -25.93 -22.68
CA LEU A 257 -3.41 -25.71 -22.14
C LEU A 257 -2.37 -26.61 -22.82
N GLY A 258 -2.72 -27.86 -23.14
CA GLY A 258 -1.82 -28.83 -23.76
C GLY A 258 -1.55 -28.59 -25.25
N LEU A 259 -2.38 -27.80 -25.95
CA LEU A 259 -2.24 -27.59 -27.39
C LEU A 259 -1.13 -26.60 -27.74
N ASN A 260 -1.23 -25.36 -27.25
CA ASN A 260 -0.33 -24.29 -27.67
C ASN A 260 -0.22 -23.14 -26.66
N ALA A 261 -0.33 -23.44 -25.35
CA ALA A 261 -0.24 -22.40 -24.32
C ALA A 261 1.22 -22.02 -24.01
N TYR A 262 1.42 -20.77 -23.61
CA TYR A 262 2.70 -20.28 -23.12
C TYR A 262 3.16 -21.05 -21.86
N GLN A 263 4.43 -21.48 -21.87
CA GLN A 263 5.07 -22.26 -20.80
C GLN A 263 6.04 -21.40 -19.98
N PHE A 264 5.99 -21.52 -18.66
CA PHE A 264 6.97 -20.94 -17.74
C PHE A 264 7.35 -21.97 -16.67
N SER A 265 8.65 -22.14 -16.41
CA SER A 265 9.17 -23.14 -15.45
C SER A 265 8.55 -24.54 -15.58
N GLY A 266 8.25 -24.97 -16.81
CA GLY A 266 7.66 -26.29 -17.09
C GLY A 266 6.15 -26.38 -16.85
N GLY A 267 5.45 -25.28 -16.59
CA GLY A 267 3.99 -25.21 -16.46
C GLY A 267 3.33 -24.28 -17.48
N ALA A 268 2.18 -24.69 -18.03
CA ALA A 268 1.35 -23.89 -18.90
C ALA A 268 0.60 -22.83 -18.08
N ILE A 269 0.74 -21.55 -18.41
CA ILE A 269 0.21 -20.46 -17.57
C ILE A 269 -1.27 -20.18 -17.82
N ASP A 270 -1.66 -19.99 -19.08
CA ASP A 270 -3.03 -19.69 -19.46
C ASP A 270 -3.34 -20.19 -20.87
N TYR A 271 -4.51 -20.81 -21.05
CA TYR A 271 -4.92 -21.34 -22.35
C TYR A 271 -5.15 -20.24 -23.39
N ALA A 272 -5.42 -19.01 -22.95
CA ALA A 272 -5.62 -17.88 -23.86
C ALA A 272 -4.31 -17.18 -24.28
N ILE A 273 -3.16 -17.55 -23.70
CA ILE A 273 -1.85 -17.02 -24.10
C ILE A 273 -1.18 -18.00 -25.07
N PRO A 274 -1.08 -17.68 -26.38
CA PRO A 274 -0.46 -18.57 -27.33
C PRO A 274 1.05 -18.68 -27.10
N SER A 275 1.64 -19.85 -27.37
CA SER A 275 3.09 -20.06 -27.27
C SER A 275 3.85 -19.20 -28.30
N SER A 276 3.23 -18.97 -29.46
CA SER A 276 3.77 -18.12 -30.53
C SER A 276 3.21 -16.70 -30.44
N LEU A 277 3.75 -15.94 -29.50
CA LEU A 277 3.52 -14.49 -29.40
C LEU A 277 4.18 -13.70 -30.55
N SER A 278 3.68 -12.48 -30.78
CA SER A 278 4.30 -11.52 -31.70
C SER A 278 5.73 -11.18 -31.25
N VAL A 279 6.57 -10.67 -32.16
CA VAL A 279 7.96 -10.29 -31.82
C VAL A 279 7.99 -9.24 -30.71
N SER A 280 7.08 -8.26 -30.75
CA SER A 280 6.98 -7.23 -29.71
C SER A 280 6.52 -7.80 -28.38
N ASP A 281 5.49 -8.65 -28.36
CA ASP A 281 4.98 -9.23 -27.10
C ASP A 281 6.00 -10.20 -26.47
N LYS A 282 6.83 -10.89 -27.27
CA LYS A 282 7.88 -11.79 -26.78
C LYS A 282 8.99 -11.07 -26.01
N GLN A 283 9.22 -9.80 -26.30
CA GLN A 283 10.22 -8.97 -25.62
C GLN A 283 9.71 -8.48 -24.25
N LYS A 284 8.40 -8.51 -24.01
CA LYS A 284 7.78 -8.17 -22.73
C LYS A 284 7.81 -9.37 -21.79
N THR A 285 7.69 -9.09 -20.49
CA THR A 285 7.93 -10.07 -19.41
C THR A 285 6.74 -10.12 -18.48
N VAL A 286 6.30 -8.97 -17.99
CA VAL A 286 5.08 -8.87 -17.19
C VAL A 286 3.85 -8.85 -18.11
N GLU A 287 3.84 -7.94 -19.08
CA GLU A 287 2.68 -7.67 -19.95
C GLU A 287 2.31 -8.86 -20.84
N ARG A 288 3.28 -9.72 -21.17
CA ARG A 288 3.03 -10.98 -21.92
C ARG A 288 1.98 -11.85 -21.25
N LEU A 289 1.91 -11.81 -19.91
CA LEU A 289 0.97 -12.62 -19.13
C LEU A 289 -0.46 -12.08 -19.23
N LEU A 290 -0.61 -10.83 -19.64
CA LEU A 290 -1.90 -10.17 -19.81
C LEU A 290 -2.43 -10.31 -21.24
N VAL A 291 -1.61 -10.75 -22.20
CA VAL A 291 -1.96 -10.85 -23.63
C VAL A 291 -3.24 -11.66 -23.85
N GLY A 292 -3.39 -12.80 -23.18
CA GLY A 292 -4.54 -13.68 -23.38
C GLY A 292 -5.85 -13.01 -22.98
N GLU A 293 -5.88 -12.45 -21.78
CA GLU A 293 -7.05 -11.72 -21.27
C GLU A 293 -7.36 -10.46 -22.09
N ARG A 294 -6.34 -9.67 -22.43
CA ARG A 294 -6.49 -8.45 -23.23
C ARG A 294 -7.00 -8.73 -24.63
N ARG A 295 -6.47 -9.75 -25.30
CA ARG A 295 -6.95 -10.17 -26.63
C ARG A 295 -8.40 -10.63 -26.56
N LEU A 296 -8.76 -11.42 -25.54
CA LEU A 296 -10.14 -11.86 -25.33
C LEU A 296 -11.09 -10.66 -25.20
N LEU A 297 -10.79 -9.72 -24.31
CA LEU A 297 -11.62 -8.53 -24.09
C LEU A 297 -11.71 -7.65 -25.34
N TYR A 298 -10.57 -7.37 -25.97
CA TYR A 298 -10.50 -6.58 -27.20
C TYR A 298 -11.34 -7.18 -28.33
N GLU A 299 -11.21 -8.49 -28.61
CA GLU A 299 -11.97 -9.13 -29.69
C GLU A 299 -13.49 -9.15 -29.39
N CYS A 300 -13.88 -9.34 -28.13
CA CYS A 300 -15.27 -9.20 -27.71
C CYS A 300 -15.80 -7.78 -27.95
N PHE A 301 -15.09 -6.74 -27.48
CA PHE A 301 -15.48 -5.34 -27.71
C PHE A 301 -15.56 -5.01 -29.20
N LYS A 302 -14.59 -5.48 -29.99
CA LYS A 302 -14.54 -5.23 -31.43
C LYS A 302 -15.77 -5.80 -32.13
N ARG A 303 -16.14 -7.06 -31.86
CA ARG A 303 -17.35 -7.70 -32.41
C ARG A 303 -18.62 -6.94 -32.02
N ILE A 304 -18.72 -6.46 -30.78
CA ILE A 304 -19.84 -5.65 -30.29
C ILE A 304 -19.93 -4.32 -31.07
N TYR A 305 -18.83 -3.60 -31.22
CA TYR A 305 -18.81 -2.29 -31.88
C TYR A 305 -18.99 -2.37 -33.40
N GLU A 306 -18.54 -3.44 -34.05
CA GLU A 306 -18.82 -3.71 -35.46
C GLU A 306 -20.27 -4.16 -35.71
N GLY A 307 -21.04 -4.46 -34.65
CA GLY A 307 -22.37 -5.05 -34.76
C GLY A 307 -22.38 -6.50 -35.26
N LYS A 308 -21.20 -7.14 -35.31
CA LYS A 308 -21.00 -8.54 -35.72
C LYS A 308 -21.09 -9.45 -34.49
N VAL A 309 -22.30 -9.55 -33.94
CA VAL A 309 -22.56 -10.41 -32.78
C VAL A 309 -22.89 -11.81 -33.29
N ASP A 310 -21.89 -12.51 -33.82
CA ASP A 310 -22.03 -13.85 -34.40
C ASP A 310 -22.29 -14.93 -33.33
N VAL A 311 -22.07 -14.57 -32.06
CA VAL A 311 -22.21 -15.44 -30.89
C VAL A 311 -23.46 -15.02 -30.12
N VAL A 312 -24.45 -15.92 -30.07
CA VAL A 312 -25.66 -15.75 -29.27
C VAL A 312 -25.29 -15.50 -27.80
N GLY A 313 -25.75 -14.39 -27.23
CA GLY A 313 -25.51 -14.08 -25.82
C GLY A 313 -24.16 -13.42 -25.51
N LEU A 314 -23.33 -13.05 -26.51
CA LEU A 314 -21.98 -12.55 -26.27
C LEU A 314 -21.94 -11.26 -25.43
N SER A 315 -22.86 -10.34 -25.66
CA SER A 315 -22.90 -9.07 -24.91
C SER A 315 -23.29 -9.32 -23.45
N GLU A 316 -24.26 -10.21 -23.24
CA GLU A 316 -24.77 -10.66 -21.95
C GLU A 316 -23.66 -11.35 -21.15
N MET A 317 -23.00 -12.33 -21.78
CA MET A 317 -21.93 -13.11 -21.20
C MET A 317 -20.72 -12.23 -20.85
N LEU A 318 -20.29 -11.35 -21.77
CA LEU A 318 -19.18 -10.45 -21.51
C LEU A 318 -19.50 -9.49 -20.35
N TYR A 319 -20.71 -8.93 -20.32
CA TYR A 319 -21.08 -8.01 -19.25
C TYR A 319 -21.07 -8.72 -17.89
N LEU A 320 -21.67 -9.90 -17.81
CA LEU A 320 -21.66 -10.70 -16.59
C LEU A 320 -20.23 -11.10 -16.18
N TYR A 321 -19.39 -11.49 -17.13
CA TYR A 321 -17.98 -11.81 -16.91
C TYR A 321 -17.23 -10.63 -16.29
N LEU A 322 -17.38 -9.43 -16.85
CA LEU A 322 -16.73 -8.21 -16.36
C LEU A 322 -17.20 -7.86 -14.94
N VAL A 323 -18.51 -7.90 -14.69
CA VAL A 323 -19.07 -7.62 -13.35
C VAL A 323 -18.54 -8.63 -12.33
N ILE A 324 -18.52 -9.93 -12.65
CA ILE A 324 -17.98 -10.97 -11.75
C ILE A 324 -16.48 -10.75 -11.51
N LYS A 325 -15.70 -10.47 -12.56
CA LYS A 325 -14.26 -10.19 -12.46
C LYS A 325 -13.99 -9.04 -11.48
N LEU A 326 -14.80 -7.98 -11.52
CA LEU A 326 -14.70 -6.87 -10.57
C LEU A 326 -15.06 -7.28 -9.14
N LYS A 327 -16.10 -8.11 -8.92
CA LYS A 327 -16.40 -8.62 -7.57
C LYS A 327 -15.27 -9.47 -6.98
N VAL A 328 -14.51 -10.18 -7.81
CA VAL A 328 -13.30 -10.89 -7.39
C VAL A 328 -12.12 -9.93 -7.22
N LYS A 329 -12.02 -8.86 -7.99
CA LYS A 329 -11.02 -7.81 -7.77
C LYS A 329 -11.15 -7.17 -6.39
N ASP A 330 -12.39 -6.94 -5.92
CA ASP A 330 -12.71 -6.34 -4.61
C ASP A 330 -12.19 -7.11 -3.37
N ILE A 331 -11.71 -8.35 -3.54
CA ILE A 331 -11.10 -9.13 -2.46
C ILE A 331 -9.57 -9.06 -2.46
N ILE A 332 -8.95 -8.60 -3.55
CA ILE A 332 -7.48 -8.56 -3.75
C ILE A 332 -6.96 -7.12 -3.78
N ILE A 333 -7.66 -6.19 -4.43
CA ILE A 333 -7.23 -4.80 -4.65
C ILE A 333 -7.98 -3.85 -3.72
N GLN A 334 -7.25 -2.93 -3.07
CA GLN A 334 -7.84 -1.89 -2.23
C GLN A 334 -8.27 -0.69 -3.07
N HIS A 335 -9.57 -0.52 -3.29
CA HIS A 335 -10.13 0.67 -3.94
C HIS A 335 -11.25 1.35 -3.14
N ASN A 336 -11.73 0.72 -2.07
CA ASN A 336 -12.74 1.30 -1.19
C ASN A 336 -12.22 2.54 -0.44
N GLU A 337 -13.16 3.31 0.10
CA GLU A 337 -12.88 4.58 0.80
C GLU A 337 -12.49 4.40 2.27
N LEU A 338 -12.47 3.16 2.81
CA LEU A 338 -12.07 2.94 4.20
C LEU A 338 -10.56 3.17 4.34
N LYS A 339 -10.20 4.10 5.23
CA LYS A 339 -8.81 4.42 5.57
C LYS A 339 -8.30 3.52 6.72
N GLY A 340 -7.00 3.55 6.95
CA GLY A 340 -6.32 2.89 8.06
C GLY A 340 -5.61 1.59 7.68
N PHE A 341 -4.49 1.33 8.37
CA PHE A 341 -3.62 0.18 8.11
C PHE A 341 -4.36 -1.17 8.26
N ALA A 342 -5.33 -1.25 9.17
CA ALA A 342 -6.15 -2.45 9.34
C ALA A 342 -6.93 -2.84 8.07
N ASN A 343 -7.42 -1.86 7.31
CA ASN A 343 -8.10 -2.11 6.04
C ASN A 343 -7.10 -2.66 5.02
N PHE A 344 -5.96 -1.98 4.84
CA PHE A 344 -4.86 -2.43 3.97
C PHE A 344 -4.41 -3.86 4.28
N LYS A 345 -4.15 -4.17 5.56
CA LYS A 345 -3.71 -5.49 6.03
C LYS A 345 -4.66 -6.63 5.66
N SER A 346 -5.95 -6.34 5.47
CA SER A 346 -6.93 -7.34 5.02
C SER A 346 -6.74 -7.73 3.55
N PHE A 347 -6.32 -6.79 2.70
CA PHE A 347 -5.96 -7.00 1.29
C PHE A 347 -4.59 -7.67 1.18
N ASP A 348 -3.62 -7.22 1.97
CA ASP A 348 -2.27 -7.80 2.02
C ASP A 348 -2.30 -9.32 2.27
N LYS A 349 -3.12 -9.78 3.23
CA LYS A 349 -3.35 -11.21 3.53
C LYS A 349 -4.06 -12.01 2.42
N SER A 350 -4.59 -11.34 1.40
CA SER A 350 -5.38 -11.95 0.33
C SER A 350 -4.68 -11.87 -1.03
N LYS A 351 -3.60 -11.07 -1.15
CA LYS A 351 -2.98 -10.67 -2.42
C LYS A 351 -2.29 -11.80 -3.21
N GLU A 352 -1.96 -12.91 -2.57
CA GLU A 352 -1.35 -14.09 -3.21
C GLU A 352 -2.19 -15.37 -3.03
N ARG A 353 -3.39 -15.27 -2.44
CA ARG A 353 -4.10 -16.44 -1.89
C ARG A 353 -4.34 -17.56 -2.90
N PHE A 354 -4.78 -17.23 -4.10
CA PHE A 354 -5.10 -18.22 -5.13
C PHE A 354 -3.84 -18.77 -5.80
N VAL A 355 -2.80 -17.94 -5.88
CA VAL A 355 -1.47 -18.32 -6.40
C VAL A 355 -0.76 -19.28 -5.45
N GLU A 356 -0.71 -18.97 -4.15
CA GLU A 356 -0.09 -19.82 -3.13
C GLU A 356 -0.65 -21.24 -3.14
N HIS A 357 -1.96 -21.36 -3.36
CA HIS A 357 -2.69 -22.63 -3.39
C HIS A 357 -2.84 -23.22 -4.79
N SER A 358 -2.20 -22.67 -5.83
CA SER A 358 -2.29 -23.23 -7.19
C SER A 358 -1.56 -24.58 -7.28
N ARG A 359 -2.13 -25.54 -8.05
CA ARG A 359 -1.46 -26.82 -8.33
C ARG A 359 -0.32 -26.65 -9.34
N ASN A 360 -0.38 -25.63 -10.20
CA ASN A 360 0.71 -25.26 -11.09
C ASN A 360 1.76 -24.40 -10.37
N LYS A 361 2.87 -25.05 -9.98
CA LYS A 361 4.00 -24.42 -9.27
C LYS A 361 4.61 -23.20 -9.97
N ALA A 362 4.37 -23.05 -11.28
CA ALA A 362 4.84 -21.91 -12.05
C ALA A 362 4.24 -20.59 -11.55
N PHE A 363 3.01 -20.58 -11.01
CA PHE A 363 2.38 -19.36 -10.49
C PHE A 363 3.13 -18.81 -9.27
N GLN A 364 3.56 -19.67 -8.35
CA GLN A 364 4.31 -19.25 -7.16
C GLN A 364 5.70 -18.70 -7.53
N GLU A 365 6.35 -19.26 -8.55
CA GLU A 365 7.63 -18.73 -9.06
C GLU A 365 7.45 -17.39 -9.78
N LEU A 366 6.33 -17.20 -10.48
CA LEU A 366 6.01 -15.95 -11.17
C LEU A 366 5.88 -14.76 -10.21
N VAL A 367 5.33 -14.93 -8.99
CA VAL A 367 5.14 -13.79 -8.06
C VAL A 367 6.46 -13.05 -7.83
N ALA A 368 7.50 -13.78 -7.43
CA ALA A 368 8.81 -13.18 -7.14
C ALA A 368 9.53 -12.69 -8.40
N LYS A 369 9.35 -13.39 -9.52
CA LYS A 369 9.96 -12.99 -10.81
C LYS A 369 9.35 -11.69 -11.32
N LEU A 370 8.02 -11.59 -11.33
CA LEU A 370 7.28 -10.40 -11.79
C LEU A 370 7.47 -9.21 -10.87
N ALA A 371 7.62 -9.44 -9.56
CA ALA A 371 7.98 -8.38 -8.62
C ALA A 371 9.27 -7.65 -9.00
N ILE A 372 10.26 -8.37 -9.52
CA ILE A 372 11.55 -7.81 -9.95
C ILE A 372 11.42 -7.24 -11.37
N ASP A 373 10.81 -8.01 -12.28
CA ASP A 373 10.68 -7.59 -13.68
C ASP A 373 9.81 -6.35 -13.86
N SER A 374 8.82 -6.15 -13.00
CA SER A 374 7.93 -4.99 -13.05
C SER A 374 8.64 -3.68 -12.70
N TYR A 375 9.81 -3.71 -12.06
CA TYR A 375 10.68 -2.52 -11.92
C TYR A 375 11.71 -2.44 -13.04
N ARG A 376 12.22 -3.58 -13.51
CA ARG A 376 13.17 -3.60 -14.64
C ARG A 376 12.56 -3.06 -15.93
N GLN A 377 11.26 -3.29 -16.14
CA GLN A 377 10.56 -2.85 -17.35
C GLN A 377 10.20 -1.38 -17.35
N ASP A 378 10.19 -0.76 -16.17
CA ASP A 378 10.18 0.69 -16.06
C ASP A 378 11.58 1.18 -16.44
N SER A 379 11.75 1.54 -17.71
CA SER A 379 13.06 1.90 -18.30
C SER A 379 13.70 3.12 -17.65
N HIS A 380 12.96 3.81 -16.78
CA HIS A 380 13.40 5.00 -16.11
C HIS A 380 13.89 4.74 -14.68
N ILE A 381 13.81 3.51 -14.14
CA ILE A 381 14.32 3.18 -12.81
C ILE A 381 15.76 2.67 -12.90
N ASP A 382 16.70 3.43 -12.36
CA ASP A 382 18.13 3.10 -12.38
C ASP A 382 18.59 2.36 -11.11
N TYR A 383 17.82 2.48 -10.03
CA TYR A 383 18.19 1.96 -8.73
C TYR A 383 16.96 1.58 -7.91
N TYR A 384 17.02 0.43 -7.24
CA TYR A 384 15.95 -0.06 -6.38
C TYR A 384 16.46 -0.77 -5.13
N GLU A 385 15.70 -0.66 -4.03
CA GLU A 385 15.97 -1.31 -2.74
C GLU A 385 14.83 -2.27 -2.35
N PHE A 386 15.09 -3.57 -2.49
CA PHE A 386 14.11 -4.60 -2.17
C PHE A 386 14.02 -4.85 -0.67
N ARG A 387 12.81 -4.71 -0.12
CA ARG A 387 12.52 -5.01 1.28
C ARG A 387 12.14 -6.47 1.46
N ILE A 388 12.88 -7.14 2.35
CA ILE A 388 12.71 -8.58 2.61
C ILE A 388 12.65 -8.89 4.10
N ALA A 389 11.71 -9.76 4.48
CA ALA A 389 11.51 -10.16 5.87
C ALA A 389 12.69 -10.98 6.39
N PRO A 390 13.30 -10.60 7.54
CA PRO A 390 14.37 -11.39 8.14
C PRO A 390 13.86 -12.77 8.54
N LYS A 391 14.70 -13.79 8.31
CA LYS A 391 14.44 -15.18 8.70
C LYS A 391 15.15 -15.51 10.03
N PRO A 392 14.73 -16.56 10.75
CA PRO A 392 15.31 -16.89 12.06
C PRO A 392 16.81 -17.27 12.03
N THR A 393 17.37 -17.59 10.86
CA THR A 393 18.76 -18.03 10.72
C THR A 393 19.44 -17.39 9.50
N ALA A 394 20.76 -17.21 9.61
CA ALA A 394 21.59 -16.67 8.52
C ALA A 394 21.54 -17.52 7.24
N SER A 395 21.41 -18.85 7.38
CA SER A 395 21.30 -19.76 6.23
C SER A 395 20.02 -19.55 5.42
N LEU A 396 18.89 -19.36 6.10
CA LEU A 396 17.61 -19.08 5.46
C LEU A 396 17.61 -17.69 4.80
N MET A 397 18.21 -16.68 5.45
CA MET A 397 18.39 -15.36 4.86
C MET A 397 19.26 -15.42 3.59
N HIS A 398 20.40 -16.10 3.66
CA HIS A 398 21.29 -16.26 2.50
C HIS A 398 20.63 -17.02 1.34
N ALA A 399 19.84 -18.05 1.64
CA ALA A 399 19.05 -18.76 0.63
C ALA A 399 18.05 -17.83 -0.07
N LYS A 400 17.38 -16.94 0.68
CA LYS A 400 16.47 -15.94 0.10
C LYS A 400 17.22 -14.93 -0.79
N LEU A 401 18.37 -14.41 -0.34
CA LEU A 401 19.19 -13.52 -1.16
C LEU A 401 19.66 -14.20 -2.45
N LYS A 402 20.10 -15.47 -2.37
CA LYS A 402 20.50 -16.25 -3.54
C LYS A 402 19.34 -16.46 -4.52
N GLN A 403 18.13 -16.71 -4.02
CA GLN A 403 16.93 -16.81 -4.85
C GLN A 403 16.70 -15.50 -5.63
N LEU A 404 16.79 -14.35 -4.96
CA LEU A 404 16.60 -13.04 -5.59
C LEU A 404 17.66 -12.77 -6.64
N SER A 405 18.94 -13.01 -6.31
CA SER A 405 20.03 -12.87 -7.28
C SER A 405 19.87 -13.77 -8.50
N GLY A 406 19.21 -14.94 -8.36
CA GLY A 406 18.89 -15.81 -9.49
C GLY A 406 17.90 -15.20 -10.50
N PHE A 407 17.15 -14.17 -10.12
CA PHE A 407 16.24 -13.44 -11.02
C PHE A 407 16.86 -12.16 -11.60
N MET A 408 18.02 -11.74 -11.08
CA MET A 408 18.78 -10.57 -11.53
C MET A 408 19.60 -10.89 -12.79
N ASN A 409 19.91 -9.87 -13.60
CA ASN A 409 20.90 -10.02 -14.66
C ASN A 409 22.32 -10.10 -14.07
N LYS A 410 23.29 -10.62 -14.83
CA LYS A 410 24.68 -10.83 -14.34
C LYS A 410 25.37 -9.55 -13.85
N ASP A 411 25.01 -8.40 -14.42
CA ASP A 411 25.62 -7.09 -14.13
C ASP A 411 24.80 -6.28 -13.10
N GLU A 412 23.65 -6.80 -12.67
CA GLU A 412 22.77 -6.13 -11.71
C GLU A 412 23.01 -6.65 -10.28
N LYS A 413 22.94 -5.73 -9.31
CA LYS A 413 23.00 -6.04 -7.90
C LYS A 413 21.61 -5.88 -7.26
N ALA A 414 21.17 -6.92 -6.54
CA ALA A 414 19.97 -6.82 -5.71
C ALA A 414 20.31 -6.12 -4.39
N ASN A 415 20.06 -4.82 -4.30
CA ASN A 415 20.17 -4.09 -3.04
C ASN A 415 18.99 -4.48 -2.14
N CYS A 416 19.28 -5.02 -0.96
CA CYS A 416 18.28 -5.57 -0.05
C CYS A 416 18.30 -4.84 1.29
N VAL A 417 17.12 -4.44 1.73
CA VAL A 417 16.85 -3.88 3.05
C VAL A 417 16.07 -4.92 3.87
N PHE A 418 16.59 -5.31 5.04
CA PHE A 418 15.89 -6.26 5.91
C PHE A 418 14.84 -5.52 6.76
N HIS A 419 13.55 -5.76 6.48
CA HIS A 419 12.44 -5.10 7.19
C HIS A 419 11.89 -5.96 8.35
N PHE A 420 12.12 -5.56 9.60
CA PHE A 420 11.54 -6.23 10.75
C PHE A 420 10.02 -6.00 10.81
N ILE A 421 9.25 -7.07 11.01
CA ILE A 421 7.78 -6.99 11.00
C ILE A 421 7.28 -6.64 12.40
N LYS A 422 6.74 -5.42 12.57
CA LYS A 422 6.14 -4.96 13.82
C LYS A 422 4.94 -5.82 14.22
N SER A 423 4.84 -6.09 15.53
CA SER A 423 3.72 -6.83 16.09
C SER A 423 3.40 -6.34 17.51
N PRO A 424 2.10 -6.20 17.84
CA PRO A 424 1.69 -5.86 19.19
C PRO A 424 2.05 -6.98 20.17
N ASP A 425 2.00 -6.65 21.46
CA ASP A 425 2.22 -7.63 22.52
C ASP A 425 1.13 -8.70 22.54
N LYS A 426 1.47 -9.94 22.96
CA LYS A 426 0.47 -11.01 23.10
C LYS A 426 -0.24 -10.92 24.44
N GLU A 427 -1.48 -11.42 24.50
CA GLU A 427 -2.31 -11.40 25.72
C GLU A 427 -1.59 -11.94 26.97
N ARG A 428 -0.82 -13.04 26.83
CA ARG A 428 -0.06 -13.64 27.94
C ARG A 428 0.96 -12.70 28.60
N CYS A 429 1.42 -11.65 27.91
CA CYS A 429 2.34 -10.65 28.45
C CYS A 429 1.64 -9.65 29.39
N PHE A 430 0.31 -9.64 29.39
CA PHE A 430 -0.54 -8.91 30.32
C PHE A 430 -0.91 -9.75 31.55
N GLU A 431 -1.01 -11.08 31.41
CA GLU A 431 -1.51 -12.01 32.44
C GLU A 431 -0.50 -12.41 33.53
N ASP A 432 0.73 -11.89 33.48
CA ASP A 432 1.78 -12.24 34.42
C ASP A 432 1.52 -11.68 35.82
N ASN A 433 0.99 -12.53 36.70
CA ASN A 433 0.74 -12.20 38.11
C ASN A 433 1.90 -12.60 39.04
N THR A 434 3.09 -12.93 38.49
CA THR A 434 4.25 -13.20 39.34
C THR A 434 4.69 -11.92 40.06
N LEU A 435 5.10 -12.06 41.33
CA LEU A 435 5.51 -10.95 42.22
C LEU A 435 6.56 -9.99 41.62
N ASN A 436 7.30 -10.41 40.59
CA ASN A 436 8.35 -9.62 39.96
C ASN A 436 8.11 -9.27 38.48
N GLY A 437 7.03 -9.76 37.84
CA GLY A 437 6.78 -9.60 36.41
C GLY A 437 7.92 -10.19 35.55
N TYR A 438 7.74 -11.40 35.03
CA TYR A 438 8.70 -12.02 34.11
C TYR A 438 8.69 -11.33 32.74
N TYR A 439 7.51 -11.04 32.20
CA TYR A 439 7.33 -10.50 30.86
C TYR A 439 7.34 -8.96 30.82
N CYS A 440 8.37 -8.37 30.20
CA CYS A 440 8.32 -6.95 29.83
C CYS A 440 7.32 -6.71 28.68
N ARG A 441 6.96 -5.45 28.41
CA ARG A 441 6.20 -5.10 27.20
C ARG A 441 6.90 -5.56 25.93
N ASN A 442 6.14 -6.19 25.03
CA ASN A 442 6.58 -6.77 23.77
C ASN A 442 7.67 -7.85 23.93
N PHE A 443 7.71 -8.56 25.06
CA PHE A 443 8.77 -9.53 25.36
C PHE A 443 9.01 -10.53 24.22
N GLU A 444 7.94 -11.11 23.66
CA GLU A 444 8.06 -12.07 22.57
C GLU A 444 8.57 -11.46 21.27
N GLY A 445 8.10 -10.26 20.93
CA GLY A 445 8.58 -9.53 19.77
C GLY A 445 10.07 -9.27 19.91
N ARG A 446 10.50 -8.75 21.07
CA ARG A 446 11.92 -8.51 21.39
C ARG A 446 12.76 -9.78 21.20
N LEU A 447 12.31 -10.96 21.66
CA LEU A 447 13.02 -12.23 21.44
C LEU A 447 13.15 -12.59 19.95
N VAL A 448 12.09 -12.43 19.16
CA VAL A 448 12.10 -12.71 17.72
C VAL A 448 13.07 -11.76 16.99
N TYR A 449 13.00 -10.46 17.30
CA TYR A 449 13.85 -9.46 16.66
C TYR A 449 15.33 -9.61 17.07
N GLN A 450 15.61 -10.01 18.30
CA GLN A 450 16.96 -10.38 18.75
C GLN A 450 17.51 -11.62 18.01
N GLN A 451 16.68 -12.65 17.81
CA GLN A 451 17.09 -13.81 17.02
C GLN A 451 17.39 -13.43 15.57
N GLN A 452 16.52 -12.64 14.95
CA GLN A 452 16.67 -12.18 13.57
C GLN A 452 17.88 -11.26 13.39
N SER A 453 18.12 -10.33 14.32
CA SER A 453 19.27 -9.42 14.26
C SER A 453 20.61 -10.16 14.43
N ARG A 454 20.70 -11.14 15.34
CA ARG A 454 21.88 -12.02 15.46
C ARG A 454 22.12 -12.83 14.19
N ALA A 455 21.07 -13.34 13.56
CA ALA A 455 21.18 -14.03 12.28
C ALA A 455 21.68 -13.10 11.15
N LEU A 456 21.21 -11.85 11.13
CA LEU A 456 21.65 -10.84 10.17
C LEU A 456 23.11 -10.44 10.41
N GLU A 457 23.52 -10.24 11.67
CA GLU A 457 24.90 -9.95 12.05
C GLU A 457 25.88 -11.03 11.53
N LEU A 458 25.54 -12.31 11.69
CA LEU A 458 26.35 -13.41 11.17
C LEU A 458 26.50 -13.36 9.64
N LEU A 459 25.50 -12.85 8.92
CA LEU A 459 25.53 -12.71 7.47
C LEU A 459 26.36 -11.49 7.04
N LEU A 460 26.24 -10.38 7.75
CA LEU A 460 27.05 -9.17 7.53
C LEU A 460 28.54 -9.44 7.77
N ARG A 461 28.88 -10.19 8.83
CA ARG A 461 30.26 -10.64 9.12
C ARG A 461 30.83 -11.57 8.03
N ARG A 462 30.02 -12.07 7.09
CA ARG A 462 30.50 -12.82 5.91
C ARG A 462 30.78 -11.92 4.70
N GLY A 463 30.46 -10.62 4.77
CA GLY A 463 30.69 -9.65 3.70
C GLY A 463 29.67 -9.73 2.56
N ASP A 464 28.41 -10.06 2.83
CA ASP A 464 27.35 -10.10 1.82
C ASP A 464 26.93 -8.67 1.42
N ASP A 465 27.49 -8.18 0.32
CA ASP A 465 27.41 -6.78 -0.11
C ASP A 465 26.03 -6.37 -0.65
N ARG A 466 25.15 -7.35 -0.90
CA ARG A 466 23.75 -7.16 -1.30
C ARG A 466 22.90 -6.54 -0.18
N ILE A 467 23.33 -6.67 1.07
CA ILE A 467 22.63 -6.11 2.21
C ILE A 467 23.06 -4.65 2.36
N VAL A 468 22.12 -3.74 2.17
CA VAL A 468 22.41 -2.30 2.16
C VAL A 468 21.80 -1.55 3.33
N GLY A 469 20.76 -2.09 3.96
CA GLY A 469 20.13 -1.44 5.10
C GLY A 469 19.18 -2.32 5.90
N ILE A 470 18.60 -1.71 6.93
CA ILE A 470 17.56 -2.28 7.79
C ILE A 470 16.35 -1.34 7.86
N ASP A 471 15.19 -1.93 8.10
CA ASP A 471 13.92 -1.24 8.24
C ASP A 471 13.04 -1.94 9.29
N ALA A 472 12.00 -1.29 9.80
CA ALA A 472 10.92 -1.92 10.56
C ALA A 472 9.59 -1.28 10.18
N ALA A 473 8.66 -2.14 9.75
CA ALA A 473 7.39 -1.75 9.15
C ALA A 473 6.27 -2.71 9.60
N ASN A 474 5.04 -2.48 9.12
CA ASN A 474 3.76 -3.02 9.63
C ASN A 474 3.13 -2.09 10.69
N SER A 475 1.91 -2.41 11.14
CA SER A 475 1.13 -1.59 12.08
C SER A 475 1.96 -1.16 13.28
N GLU A 476 1.90 0.13 13.59
CA GLU A 476 2.65 0.74 14.69
C GLU A 476 1.93 0.57 16.04
N PHE A 477 0.65 0.22 16.01
CA PHE A 477 -0.15 -0.01 17.20
C PHE A 477 0.44 -1.12 18.08
N GLY A 478 0.73 -0.76 19.33
CA GLY A 478 1.28 -1.68 20.33
C GLY A 478 2.72 -2.12 20.06
N CYS A 479 3.45 -1.51 19.12
CA CYS A 479 4.85 -1.83 18.81
C CYS A 479 5.66 -0.55 18.55
N ARG A 480 6.06 0.11 19.64
CA ARG A 480 6.77 1.40 19.63
C ARG A 480 8.26 1.24 19.26
N PRO A 481 8.96 2.31 18.84
CA PRO A 481 10.41 2.27 18.53
C PRO A 481 11.29 1.69 19.65
N GLU A 482 10.91 1.84 20.92
CA GLU A 482 11.61 1.23 22.07
C GLU A 482 11.81 -0.29 21.96
N VAL A 483 10.98 -0.99 21.18
CA VAL A 483 11.07 -2.44 20.96
C VAL A 483 12.28 -2.80 20.11
N PHE A 484 12.71 -1.89 19.24
CA PHE A 484 13.79 -2.08 18.27
C PHE A 484 15.08 -1.34 18.65
N ALA A 485 15.05 -0.56 19.72
CA ALA A 485 16.14 0.34 20.13
C ALA A 485 17.50 -0.36 20.23
N GLU A 486 17.56 -1.49 20.93
CA GLU A 486 18.78 -2.28 21.12
C GLU A 486 19.31 -2.85 19.81
N ILE A 487 18.45 -3.50 19.01
CA ILE A 487 18.89 -4.16 17.77
C ILE A 487 19.33 -3.13 16.71
N TYR A 488 18.68 -1.96 16.64
CA TYR A 488 19.06 -0.90 15.69
C TYR A 488 20.44 -0.34 16.05
N ARG A 489 20.67 -0.01 17.32
CA ARG A 489 21.99 0.46 17.77
C ARG A 489 23.06 -0.60 17.54
N ARG A 490 22.77 -1.87 17.84
CA ARG A 490 23.71 -2.99 17.61
C ARG A 490 24.09 -3.12 16.15
N LEU A 491 23.10 -3.21 15.25
CA LEU A 491 23.32 -3.44 13.82
C LEU A 491 24.05 -2.27 13.13
N GLN A 492 23.85 -1.03 13.61
CA GLN A 492 24.58 0.16 13.15
C GLN A 492 26.05 0.22 13.63
N HIS A 493 26.42 -0.59 14.62
CA HIS A 493 27.71 -0.49 15.30
C HIS A 493 28.51 -1.80 15.35
N LEU A 494 28.20 -2.75 14.46
CA LEU A 494 28.84 -4.08 14.38
C LEU A 494 30.37 -4.09 14.14
N HIS A 495 31.01 -2.93 14.08
CA HIS A 495 32.38 -2.72 13.59
C HIS A 495 33.47 -2.64 14.68
N ARG A 496 33.25 -3.11 15.91
CA ARG A 496 34.26 -2.96 16.97
C ARG A 496 34.39 -4.22 17.81
N ASP A 497 35.58 -4.80 17.76
CA ASP A 497 36.11 -5.90 18.56
C ASP A 497 35.70 -7.33 18.18
N THR A 498 36.48 -7.93 17.27
CA THR A 498 37.02 -9.27 17.52
C THR A 498 38.54 -9.34 17.31
N SER A 499 39.25 -9.86 18.31
CA SER A 499 40.72 -9.95 18.45
C SER A 499 41.47 -10.76 17.38
N LEU A 500 40.79 -11.17 16.30
CA LEU A 500 41.32 -11.93 15.16
C LEU A 500 41.21 -11.18 13.82
N GLU A 501 40.73 -9.93 13.84
CA GLU A 501 40.45 -9.12 12.65
C GLU A 501 41.70 -8.65 11.87
N PHE A 502 42.90 -8.73 12.46
CA PHE A 502 44.16 -8.41 11.77
C PHE A 502 44.54 -9.42 10.66
N LEU A 503 43.85 -10.55 10.57
CA LEU A 503 44.14 -11.63 9.61
C LEU A 503 43.31 -11.56 8.32
N LYS A 504 42.32 -10.66 8.20
CA LYS A 504 41.48 -10.52 7.00
C LYS A 504 41.23 -9.06 6.68
N GLU A 505 41.53 -8.65 5.45
CA GLU A 505 41.00 -7.39 4.87
C GLU A 505 39.48 -7.52 4.73
N MET A 506 38.73 -7.25 5.80
CA MET A 506 37.28 -7.17 5.74
C MET A 506 36.87 -5.77 5.26
N LYS A 507 36.12 -5.72 4.15
CA LYS A 507 35.41 -4.51 3.74
C LYS A 507 34.19 -4.33 4.64
N TRP A 508 34.31 -3.41 5.58
CA TRP A 508 33.21 -3.01 6.45
C TRP A 508 32.25 -2.08 5.70
N LYS A 509 30.95 -2.32 5.80
CA LYS A 509 29.91 -1.49 5.21
C LYS A 509 28.95 -1.02 6.30
N ASP A 510 28.74 0.28 6.39
CA ASP A 510 27.69 0.84 7.24
C ASP A 510 26.33 0.54 6.60
N LEU A 511 25.39 0.09 7.43
CA LEU A 511 24.02 -0.16 6.98
C LEU A 511 23.22 1.12 6.97
N GLY A 512 22.50 1.35 5.89
CA GLY A 512 21.42 2.32 5.85
C GLY A 512 20.32 1.98 6.85
N VAL A 513 19.72 3.01 7.44
CA VAL A 513 18.70 2.86 8.48
C VAL A 513 17.42 3.52 8.00
N THR A 514 16.36 2.74 7.87
CA THR A 514 15.00 3.22 7.69
C THR A 514 14.16 2.79 8.89
N TYR A 515 13.13 3.55 9.25
CA TYR A 515 12.12 3.10 10.21
C TYR A 515 10.77 3.71 9.83
N HIS A 516 9.74 2.88 9.62
CA HIS A 516 8.40 3.37 9.32
C HIS A 516 7.81 3.94 10.59
N VAL A 517 7.35 5.18 10.57
CA VAL A 517 6.78 5.79 11.76
C VAL A 517 5.91 6.97 11.43
N GLY A 518 4.85 7.17 12.20
CA GLY A 518 3.93 8.28 12.01
C GLY A 518 3.04 8.13 10.77
N GLU A 519 2.78 6.89 10.33
CA GLU A 519 1.80 6.55 9.30
C GLU A 519 0.50 6.00 9.92
N ASP A 520 0.62 5.15 10.95
CA ASP A 520 -0.48 4.44 11.63
C ASP A 520 -0.47 4.80 13.14
N TYR A 521 -1.37 5.69 13.58
CA TYR A 521 -1.37 6.25 14.94
C TYR A 521 -2.77 6.56 15.46
N TYR A 522 -2.95 6.63 16.78
CA TYR A 522 -4.26 6.94 17.41
C TYR A 522 -4.62 8.42 17.28
N ASP A 523 -3.62 9.28 17.39
CA ASP A 523 -3.71 10.74 17.42
C ASP A 523 -2.46 11.35 16.79
N VAL A 524 -2.53 12.57 16.24
CA VAL A 524 -1.34 13.21 15.63
C VAL A 524 -0.18 13.29 16.62
N VAL A 525 -0.45 13.62 17.90
CA VAL A 525 0.58 13.68 18.94
C VAL A 525 1.22 12.32 19.18
N ASP A 526 0.45 11.24 19.07
CA ASP A 526 0.96 9.89 19.20
C ASP A 526 1.99 9.55 18.11
N GLY A 527 1.67 9.92 16.86
CA GLY A 527 2.55 9.79 15.70
C GLY A 527 3.80 10.68 15.81
N LEU A 528 3.66 11.92 16.25
CA LEU A 528 4.79 12.83 16.48
C LEU A 528 5.73 12.30 17.57
N ARG A 529 5.18 11.88 18.71
CA ARG A 529 5.97 11.23 19.77
C ARG A 529 6.69 10.00 19.24
N ALA A 530 6.03 9.17 18.42
CA ALA A 530 6.66 8.00 17.82
C ALA A 530 7.85 8.36 16.92
N ILE A 531 7.75 9.42 16.13
CA ILE A 531 8.85 9.94 15.30
C ILE A 531 10.03 10.33 16.19
N GLU A 532 9.80 11.06 17.28
CA GLU A 532 10.89 11.40 18.20
C GLU A 532 11.48 10.15 18.87
N GLU A 533 10.65 9.21 19.31
CA GLU A 533 11.13 7.93 19.87
C GLU A 533 12.01 7.18 18.88
N ALA A 534 11.69 7.19 17.58
CA ALA A 534 12.53 6.59 16.56
C ALA A 534 13.89 7.29 16.47
N ILE A 535 13.90 8.63 16.42
CA ILE A 535 15.12 9.43 16.36
C ILE A 535 16.00 9.20 17.60
N LEU A 536 15.42 9.29 18.79
CA LEU A 536 16.14 9.21 20.05
C LEU A 536 16.57 7.78 20.39
N PHE A 537 15.68 6.79 20.27
CA PHE A 537 15.92 5.44 20.77
C PHE A 537 16.68 4.57 19.78
N LEU A 538 16.43 4.73 18.48
CA LEU A 538 17.12 3.99 17.43
C LEU A 538 18.43 4.65 17.00
N ASN A 539 18.74 5.84 17.54
CA ASN A 539 19.91 6.64 17.20
C ASN A 539 19.96 7.02 15.71
N MET A 540 18.83 7.46 15.14
CA MET A 540 18.78 7.88 13.74
C MET A 540 19.57 9.18 13.53
N LYS A 541 20.40 9.20 12.50
CA LYS A 541 21.37 10.27 12.19
C LYS A 541 21.26 10.71 10.74
N ASP A 542 22.15 11.60 10.34
CA ASP A 542 22.41 11.97 8.95
C ASP A 542 22.45 10.72 8.05
N GLY A 543 21.63 10.71 7.00
CA GLY A 543 21.48 9.58 6.07
C GLY A 543 20.44 8.52 6.46
N ALA A 544 19.84 8.60 7.65
CA ALA A 544 18.70 7.75 8.01
C ALA A 544 17.40 8.24 7.35
N ARG A 545 16.41 7.35 7.20
CA ARG A 545 15.13 7.63 6.54
C ARG A 545 13.95 7.29 7.45
N LEU A 546 12.99 8.20 7.57
CA LEU A 546 11.69 7.95 8.18
C LEU A 546 10.72 7.49 7.07
N GLY A 547 10.13 6.30 7.22
CA GLY A 547 9.10 5.83 6.31
C GLY A 547 7.79 6.57 6.55
N HIS A 548 7.28 7.24 5.52
CA HIS A 548 6.06 8.05 5.45
C HIS A 548 6.03 9.33 6.30
N ALA A 549 6.20 9.21 7.63
CA ALA A 549 6.15 10.32 8.59
C ALA A 549 4.96 11.28 8.40
N VAL A 550 3.80 10.76 7.99
CA VAL A 550 2.61 11.57 7.62
C VAL A 550 2.14 12.46 8.78
N ALA A 551 2.22 11.98 10.01
CA ALA A 551 1.91 12.75 11.23
C ALA A 551 2.66 14.09 11.31
N LEU A 552 3.84 14.19 10.70
CA LEU A 552 4.70 15.37 10.74
C LEU A 552 4.23 16.52 9.81
N GLY A 553 3.38 16.22 8.83
CA GLY A 553 2.91 17.22 7.87
C GLY A 553 1.41 17.22 7.59
N ILE A 554 0.62 16.37 8.26
CA ILE A 554 -0.83 16.45 8.20
C ILE A 554 -1.31 17.82 8.72
N ASP A 555 -2.38 18.38 8.14
CA ASP A 555 -3.02 19.58 8.67
C ASP A 555 -3.78 19.27 9.95
N VAL A 556 -3.24 19.70 11.10
CA VAL A 556 -3.80 19.32 12.41
C VAL A 556 -5.19 19.90 12.63
N PHE A 557 -5.45 21.13 12.17
CA PHE A 557 -6.76 21.76 12.32
C PHE A 557 -7.84 21.00 11.56
N THR A 558 -7.58 20.62 10.30
CA THR A 558 -8.50 19.82 9.49
C THR A 558 -8.69 18.45 10.10
N TYR A 559 -7.60 17.77 10.48
CA TYR A 559 -7.62 16.44 11.10
C TYR A 559 -8.55 16.36 12.33
N TYR A 560 -8.43 17.34 13.24
CA TYR A 560 -9.24 17.36 14.46
C TYR A 560 -10.67 17.86 14.22
N LYS A 561 -10.86 18.84 13.32
CA LYS A 561 -12.18 19.37 12.98
C LYS A 561 -13.10 18.29 12.40
N GLU A 562 -12.58 17.45 11.51
CA GLU A 562 -13.31 16.30 10.95
C GLU A 562 -13.74 15.30 12.02
N ARG A 563 -12.98 15.21 13.12
CA ARG A 563 -13.25 14.37 14.28
C ARG A 563 -14.01 15.08 15.39
N LYS A 564 -14.56 16.27 15.13
CA LYS A 564 -15.26 17.10 16.13
C LYS A 564 -14.42 17.38 17.38
N ASN A 565 -13.09 17.48 17.19
CA ASN A 565 -12.07 17.62 18.22
C ASN A 565 -12.07 16.50 19.26
N THR A 566 -12.53 15.30 18.91
CA THR A 566 -12.55 14.14 19.82
C THR A 566 -11.50 13.10 19.39
N ILE A 567 -10.74 12.59 20.36
CA ILE A 567 -9.82 11.46 20.18
C ILE A 567 -10.25 10.26 21.02
N ILE A 568 -9.93 9.05 20.54
CA ILE A 568 -10.12 7.78 21.25
C ILE A 568 -8.78 7.06 21.26
N ILE A 569 -8.22 6.84 22.45
CA ILE A 569 -6.84 6.40 22.61
C ILE A 569 -6.67 5.60 23.92
N PRO A 570 -5.75 4.63 24.03
CA PRO A 570 -5.47 3.97 25.30
C PRO A 570 -4.95 4.96 26.35
N LYS A 571 -5.33 4.76 27.62
CA LYS A 571 -4.92 5.63 28.74
C LYS A 571 -3.41 5.79 28.87
N GLN A 572 -2.66 4.72 28.59
CA GLN A 572 -1.20 4.74 28.60
C GLN A 572 -0.63 5.69 27.54
N ASP A 573 -1.11 5.59 26.30
CA ASP A 573 -0.64 6.44 25.20
C ASP A 573 -1.10 7.89 25.37
N LEU A 574 -2.30 8.12 25.91
CA LEU A 574 -2.75 9.47 26.25
C LEU A 574 -1.89 10.12 27.35
N LEU A 575 -1.55 9.37 28.39
CA LEU A 575 -0.66 9.85 29.46
C LEU A 575 0.72 10.21 28.89
N ASP A 576 1.28 9.34 28.05
CA ASP A 576 2.55 9.58 27.38
C ASP A 576 2.50 10.85 26.53
N ASN A 577 1.44 11.02 25.73
CA ASN A 577 1.23 12.19 24.88
C ASN A 577 1.10 13.49 25.69
N CYS A 578 0.33 13.49 26.78
CA CYS A 578 0.16 14.69 27.61
C CYS A 578 1.47 15.12 28.28
N VAL A 579 2.23 14.16 28.83
CA VAL A 579 3.54 14.43 29.44
C VAL A 579 4.55 14.90 28.39
N TRP A 580 4.54 14.27 27.21
CA TRP A 580 5.39 14.63 26.09
C TRP A 580 5.10 16.06 25.59
N LEU A 581 3.83 16.44 25.43
CA LEU A 581 3.44 17.80 25.04
C LEU A 581 3.94 18.84 26.04
N LEU A 582 3.79 18.59 27.35
CA LEU A 582 4.30 19.48 28.40
C LEU A 582 5.82 19.68 28.30
N ALA A 583 6.57 18.59 28.03
CA ALA A 583 8.01 18.67 27.85
C ALA A 583 8.39 19.44 26.57
N LYS A 584 7.67 19.23 25.46
CA LYS A 584 7.91 19.92 24.19
C LYS A 584 7.54 21.39 24.22
N MET A 585 6.50 21.76 24.96
CA MET A 585 6.20 23.16 25.23
C MET A 585 7.38 23.86 25.94
N ASP A 586 8.04 23.19 26.88
CA ASP A 586 9.23 23.75 27.53
C ASP A 586 10.44 23.80 26.60
N GLU A 587 10.72 22.70 25.88
CA GLU A 587 11.88 22.56 25.00
C GLU A 587 11.86 23.60 23.86
N TYR A 588 10.68 23.84 23.27
CA TYR A 588 10.49 24.82 22.20
C TYR A 588 10.06 26.20 22.70
N ALA A 589 10.00 26.41 24.02
CA ALA A 589 9.55 27.65 24.64
C ALA A 589 8.18 28.14 24.10
N ILE A 590 7.24 27.21 23.88
CA ILE A 590 5.88 27.51 23.42
C ILE A 590 5.13 28.25 24.52
N GLN A 591 4.64 29.45 24.20
CA GLN A 591 3.85 30.27 25.13
C GLN A 591 2.56 29.55 25.54
N ASP A 592 2.32 29.46 26.85
CA ASP A 592 1.07 28.94 27.41
C ASP A 592 -0.04 29.99 27.30
N VAL A 593 -0.84 29.88 26.25
CA VAL A 593 -2.02 30.72 26.04
C VAL A 593 -3.23 30.01 26.67
N ASN A 594 -4.06 30.75 27.42
CA ASN A 594 -5.31 30.26 28.01
C ASN A 594 -5.17 29.08 29.00
N GLY A 595 -4.01 28.90 29.62
CA GLY A 595 -3.79 27.93 30.69
C GLY A 595 -3.89 26.47 30.22
N ILE A 596 -3.50 26.19 28.98
CA ILE A 596 -3.47 24.83 28.41
C ILE A 596 -2.53 23.94 29.23
N ARG A 597 -1.45 24.49 29.74
CA ARG A 597 -0.52 23.76 30.62
C ARG A 597 -1.22 23.16 31.83
N ASN A 598 -2.10 23.91 32.49
CA ASN A 598 -2.84 23.42 33.65
C ASN A 598 -3.84 22.32 33.27
N LYS A 599 -4.48 22.42 32.08
CA LYS A 599 -5.36 21.36 31.57
C LYS A 599 -4.59 20.06 31.33
N LEU A 600 -3.41 20.14 30.70
CA LEU A 600 -2.53 18.99 30.49
C LEU A 600 -2.06 18.39 31.82
N LEU A 601 -1.63 19.22 32.78
CA LEU A 601 -1.22 18.76 34.11
C LEU A 601 -2.35 18.04 34.86
N PHE A 602 -3.58 18.55 34.78
CA PHE A 602 -4.75 17.90 35.36
C PHE A 602 -4.99 16.50 34.75
N GLU A 603 -4.94 16.40 33.41
CA GLU A 603 -5.09 15.10 32.74
C GLU A 603 -3.95 14.13 33.09
N VAL A 604 -2.71 14.62 33.18
CA VAL A 604 -1.56 13.79 33.62
C VAL A 604 -1.79 13.24 35.03
N GLN A 605 -2.20 14.09 35.99
CA GLN A 605 -2.46 13.66 37.37
C GLN A 605 -3.58 12.62 37.43
N ARG A 606 -4.67 12.85 36.70
CA ARG A 606 -5.80 11.91 36.61
C ARG A 606 -5.37 10.57 36.04
N LEU A 607 -4.75 10.57 34.86
CA LEU A 607 -4.33 9.35 34.16
C LEU A 607 -3.26 8.59 34.95
N MET A 608 -2.34 9.27 35.62
CA MET A 608 -1.37 8.66 36.53
C MET A 608 -2.06 7.94 37.69
N GLY A 609 -3.04 8.59 38.33
CA GLY A 609 -3.83 7.99 39.41
C GLY A 609 -4.62 6.77 38.94
N GLU A 610 -5.14 6.79 37.71
CA GLU A 610 -5.88 5.67 37.13
C GLU A 610 -4.97 4.50 36.72
N VAL A 611 -3.84 4.77 36.06
CA VAL A 611 -2.94 3.74 35.53
C VAL A 611 -2.05 3.15 36.62
N TYR A 612 -1.49 3.96 37.52
CA TYR A 612 -0.49 3.52 38.49
C TYR A 612 -0.94 3.52 39.96
N ARG A 613 -2.09 4.14 40.32
CA ARG A 613 -2.79 4.13 41.63
C ARG A 613 -2.06 4.62 42.88
N TYR A 614 -0.77 4.31 43.05
CA TYR A 614 0.01 4.57 44.26
C TYR A 614 1.09 5.65 44.08
N PHE A 615 1.10 6.31 42.92
CA PHE A 615 2.01 7.40 42.62
C PHE A 615 1.25 8.73 42.73
N SER A 616 1.42 9.42 43.86
CA SER A 616 1.07 10.84 43.95
C SER A 616 2.26 11.64 43.43
N MET A 617 2.11 12.34 42.30
CA MET A 617 3.18 13.15 41.76
C MET A 617 2.80 14.62 41.76
N GLU A 618 3.62 15.42 42.43
CA GLU A 618 3.56 16.88 42.37
C GLU A 618 4.24 17.42 41.07
N ASP A 619 5.09 16.62 40.42
CA ASP A 619 5.89 17.01 39.24
C ASP A 619 5.91 15.92 38.14
N TYR A 620 5.41 16.23 36.93
CA TYR A 620 5.36 15.32 35.77
C TYR A 620 6.75 14.95 35.22
N ARG A 621 7.81 15.67 35.59
CA ARG A 621 9.18 15.47 35.06
C ARG A 621 9.74 14.07 35.33
N ALA A 622 9.43 13.46 36.47
CA ALA A 622 9.88 12.09 36.75
C ALA A 622 9.24 11.07 35.79
N TYR A 623 8.01 11.33 35.32
CA TYR A 623 7.37 10.50 34.30
C TYR A 623 8.04 10.68 32.95
N TYR A 624 8.27 11.93 32.54
CA TYR A 624 8.98 12.23 31.30
C TYR A 624 10.38 11.60 31.28
N GLN A 625 11.11 11.66 32.39
CA GLN A 625 12.39 10.97 32.55
C GLN A 625 12.24 9.44 32.44
N SER A 626 11.17 8.84 32.98
CA SER A 626 10.91 7.41 32.79
C SER A 626 10.61 7.06 31.33
N TRP A 627 9.99 7.97 30.58
CA TRP A 627 9.79 7.83 29.14
C TRP A 627 11.11 7.88 28.37
N LEU A 628 12.03 8.79 28.73
CA LEU A 628 13.38 8.84 28.15
C LEU A 628 14.17 7.54 28.34
N LEU A 629 13.92 6.81 29.44
CA LEU A 629 14.56 5.50 29.70
C LEU A 629 14.04 4.38 28.80
N ARG A 630 12.95 4.57 28.05
CA ARG A 630 12.36 3.52 27.19
C ARG A 630 13.25 3.05 26.05
N GLY A 631 14.27 3.83 25.70
CA GLY A 631 15.31 3.39 24.79
C GLY A 631 16.29 2.37 25.38
N ASP A 632 16.34 2.18 26.70
CA ASP A 632 17.20 1.17 27.35
C ASP A 632 16.55 -0.24 27.33
N GLU A 633 17.35 -1.28 27.55
CA GLU A 633 16.89 -2.66 27.65
C GLU A 633 16.14 -2.89 28.99
N PRO A 634 14.84 -3.27 28.97
CA PRO A 634 14.01 -3.35 30.17
C PRO A 634 14.56 -4.30 31.25
N SER A 635 15.23 -5.39 30.85
CA SER A 635 15.73 -6.39 31.79
C SER A 635 16.75 -5.85 32.80
N LEU A 636 17.42 -4.74 32.48
CA LEU A 636 18.34 -4.03 33.38
C LEU A 636 17.64 -3.37 34.58
N TYR A 637 16.32 -3.19 34.53
CA TYR A 637 15.52 -2.46 35.53
C TYR A 637 14.57 -3.36 36.34
N ARG A 638 14.68 -4.69 36.20
CA ARG A 638 13.76 -5.65 36.84
C ARG A 638 13.78 -5.59 38.37
N THR A 639 14.95 -5.36 38.97
CA THR A 639 15.11 -5.28 40.44
C THR A 639 15.15 -3.82 40.90
N ALA A 640 14.07 -3.36 41.52
CA ALA A 640 14.01 -2.02 42.09
C ALA A 640 15.02 -1.90 43.25
N GLY A 641 16.02 -1.01 43.14
CA GLY A 641 16.86 -0.62 44.27
C GLY A 641 18.37 -0.84 44.15
N ARG A 642 18.90 -1.40 43.06
CA ARG A 642 20.35 -1.29 42.81
C ARG A 642 20.69 0.13 42.34
N ASN A 643 21.70 0.73 42.95
CA ASN A 643 22.36 1.91 42.40
C ASN A 643 22.98 1.48 41.08
N THR A 644 22.49 2.05 39.97
CA THR A 644 22.85 1.76 38.58
C THR A 644 22.62 0.30 38.12
N PRO A 645 22.24 0.08 36.84
CA PRO A 645 22.40 -1.24 36.24
C PRO A 645 23.87 -1.63 36.40
N ALA A 646 24.13 -2.74 37.11
CA ALA A 646 25.50 -3.19 37.33
C ALA A 646 26.06 -3.66 35.97
N PRO A 647 27.22 -3.11 35.52
CA PRO A 647 27.88 -3.61 34.33
C PRO A 647 28.13 -5.11 34.50
N THR A 648 27.56 -5.91 33.63
CA THR A 648 28.10 -7.22 33.35
C THR A 648 29.26 -7.01 32.38
N ASP A 649 30.41 -7.64 32.58
CA ASP A 649 31.59 -7.54 31.70
C ASP A 649 31.34 -8.16 30.29
N SER A 650 30.12 -8.08 29.77
CA SER A 650 29.69 -8.67 28.51
C SER A 650 29.91 -7.70 27.34
N ILE A 651 30.35 -8.26 26.21
CA ILE A 651 30.56 -7.57 24.92
C ILE A 651 29.25 -6.93 24.40
N GLU A 652 28.08 -7.28 24.97
CA GLU A 652 26.76 -6.79 24.53
C GLU A 652 26.35 -5.43 25.15
N GLU A 653 26.99 -4.98 26.24
CA GLU A 653 26.58 -3.79 27.00
C GLU A 653 26.42 -2.48 26.22
N PRO A 654 27.28 -2.13 25.23
CA PRO A 654 27.23 -0.80 24.59
C PRO A 654 25.91 -0.48 23.90
N PHE A 655 25.11 -1.49 23.58
CA PHE A 655 23.85 -1.33 22.82
C PHE A 655 22.61 -1.52 23.68
N LEU A 656 22.74 -2.10 24.88
CA LEU A 656 21.62 -2.30 25.82
C LEU A 656 21.18 -0.97 26.45
N LEU A 657 22.08 -0.01 26.61
CA LEU A 657 21.80 1.32 27.15
C LEU A 657 21.91 2.39 26.05
N ASN A 658 21.02 3.37 26.07
CA ASN A 658 21.05 4.50 25.14
C ASN A 658 21.95 5.65 25.65
N HIS A 659 23.22 5.63 25.29
CA HIS A 659 24.19 6.66 25.69
C HIS A 659 24.27 7.88 24.75
N PHE A 660 23.36 7.99 23.77
CA PHE A 660 23.45 9.01 22.73
C PHE A 660 22.82 10.36 23.10
N ASP A 661 22.03 10.41 24.17
CA ASP A 661 21.40 11.63 24.66
C ASP A 661 21.64 11.80 26.17
N LYS A 662 22.27 12.93 26.54
CA LYS A 662 22.62 13.26 27.94
C LYS A 662 21.40 13.33 28.86
N ARG A 663 20.21 13.65 28.32
CA ARG A 663 18.96 13.66 29.10
C ARG A 663 18.63 12.28 29.64
N ILE A 664 18.97 11.22 28.91
CA ILE A 664 18.77 9.82 29.31
C ILE A 664 19.73 9.46 30.44
N ASP A 665 21.00 9.89 30.38
CA ASP A 665 21.95 9.69 31.47
C ASP A 665 21.46 10.34 32.78
N VAL A 666 20.93 11.56 32.69
CA VAL A 666 20.31 12.26 33.83
C VAL A 666 19.09 11.49 34.34
N ALA A 667 18.22 11.00 33.46
CA ALA A 667 17.06 10.20 33.82
C ALA A 667 17.44 8.90 34.56
N ARG A 668 18.55 8.25 34.17
CA ARG A 668 19.04 7.05 34.87
C ARG A 668 19.42 7.33 36.32
N GLY A 669 19.90 8.52 36.64
CA GLY A 669 20.19 8.94 38.00
C GLY A 669 18.94 9.06 38.89
N GLN A 670 17.77 9.29 38.29
CA GLN A 670 16.54 9.62 39.01
C GLN A 670 15.78 8.38 39.48
N LYS A 671 15.70 8.19 40.80
CA LYS A 671 15.11 6.99 41.42
C LYS A 671 13.67 6.76 40.96
N TYR A 672 12.84 7.79 40.97
CA TYR A 672 11.43 7.68 40.59
C TYR A 672 11.23 7.35 39.11
N ALA A 673 12.07 7.90 38.23
CA ALA A 673 12.06 7.56 36.81
C ALA A 673 12.31 6.06 36.57
N ARG A 674 13.32 5.49 37.25
CA ARG A 674 13.62 4.05 37.19
C ARG A 674 12.46 3.18 37.71
N VAL A 675 11.80 3.61 38.77
CA VAL A 675 10.63 2.91 39.32
C VAL A 675 9.48 2.93 38.31
N LEU A 676 9.11 4.11 37.78
CA LEU A 676 8.04 4.23 36.79
C LEU A 676 8.33 3.46 35.50
N TYR A 677 9.58 3.42 35.07
CA TYR A 677 10.02 2.64 33.92
C TYR A 677 9.84 1.13 34.16
N ARG A 678 10.18 0.63 35.35
CA ARG A 678 9.89 -0.75 35.76
C ARG A 678 8.39 -1.02 35.78
N GLU A 679 7.59 -0.13 36.38
CA GLU A 679 6.14 -0.29 36.45
C GLU A 679 5.52 -0.33 35.04
N TYR A 680 5.98 0.54 34.13
CA TYR A 680 5.57 0.54 32.74
C TYR A 680 5.80 -0.83 32.07
N HIS A 681 6.97 -1.44 32.24
CA HIS A 681 7.29 -2.71 31.59
C HIS A 681 6.75 -3.96 32.29
N TYR A 682 6.69 -3.98 33.62
CA TYR A 682 6.54 -5.22 34.39
C TYR A 682 5.30 -5.27 35.29
N ASN A 683 4.61 -4.16 35.55
CA ASN A 683 3.37 -4.19 36.33
C ASN A 683 2.18 -4.58 35.45
N SER A 684 1.71 -5.81 35.59
CA SER A 684 0.57 -6.35 34.83
C SER A 684 -0.70 -5.53 35.00
N GLU A 685 -1.00 -5.05 36.21
CA GLU A 685 -2.18 -4.23 36.42
C GLU A 685 -2.07 -2.86 35.76
N ALA A 686 -0.89 -2.24 35.77
CA ALA A 686 -0.64 -0.98 35.08
C ALA A 686 -0.79 -1.16 33.56
N LYS A 687 -0.29 -2.27 32.99
CA LYS A 687 -0.52 -2.60 31.58
C LYS A 687 -2.01 -2.72 31.26
N HIS A 688 -2.78 -3.46 32.07
CA HIS A 688 -4.21 -3.64 31.86
C HIS A 688 -4.99 -2.32 31.98
N ARG A 689 -4.71 -1.52 33.01
CA ARG A 689 -5.37 -0.22 33.20
C ARG A 689 -4.99 0.76 32.09
N GLY A 690 -3.72 0.76 31.67
CA GLY A 690 -3.20 1.56 30.58
C GLY A 690 -3.78 1.20 29.21
N HIS A 691 -4.17 -0.05 28.99
CA HIS A 691 -4.77 -0.51 27.73
C HIS A 691 -6.26 -0.19 27.60
N LYS A 692 -6.92 0.28 28.67
CA LYS A 692 -8.30 0.75 28.59
C LYS A 692 -8.35 2.01 27.73
N SER A 693 -9.34 2.08 26.84
CA SER A 693 -9.58 3.27 26.02
C SER A 693 -10.13 4.43 26.84
N GLU A 694 -9.78 5.64 26.42
CA GLU A 694 -10.29 6.91 26.92
C GLU A 694 -10.80 7.72 25.72
N GLU A 695 -11.89 8.44 25.91
CA GLU A 695 -12.37 9.47 24.98
C GLU A 695 -12.02 10.85 25.55
N TRP A 696 -11.40 11.71 24.75
CA TRP A 696 -11.12 13.08 25.16
C TRP A 696 -11.49 14.09 24.08
N LYS A 697 -12.29 15.08 24.46
CA LYS A 697 -12.61 16.24 23.63
C LYS A 697 -11.55 17.32 23.84
N LEU A 698 -10.69 17.52 22.84
CA LEU A 698 -9.57 18.44 22.87
C LEU A 698 -10.04 19.90 22.84
N PRO A 699 -9.46 20.78 23.69
CA PRO A 699 -9.59 22.22 23.55
C PRO A 699 -8.97 22.72 22.24
N GLU A 700 -9.58 23.71 21.58
CA GLU A 700 -9.05 24.28 20.33
C GLU A 700 -7.65 24.90 20.51
N GLU A 701 -7.38 25.48 21.68
CA GLU A 701 -6.08 26.08 21.96
C GLU A 701 -4.96 25.03 22.07
N LEU A 702 -5.30 23.80 22.47
CA LEU A 702 -4.35 22.69 22.51
C LEU A 702 -3.96 22.27 21.09
N ILE A 703 -4.90 22.32 20.14
CA ILE A 703 -4.62 22.04 18.72
C ILE A 703 -3.60 23.04 18.16
N ALA A 704 -3.72 24.33 18.53
CA ALA A 704 -2.74 25.34 18.14
C ALA A 704 -1.35 25.11 18.75
N VAL A 705 -1.27 24.56 19.97
CA VAL A 705 0.00 24.13 20.56
C VAL A 705 0.60 22.95 19.79
N MET A 706 -0.22 21.97 19.41
CA MET A 706 0.20 20.80 18.63
C MET A 706 0.76 21.21 17.25
N ASP A 707 0.13 22.18 16.58
CA ASP A 707 0.59 22.74 15.29
C ASP A 707 2.00 23.35 15.38
N LYS A 708 2.25 24.13 16.44
CA LYS A 708 3.57 24.74 16.69
C LYS A 708 4.63 23.68 16.97
N ILE A 709 4.32 22.71 17.83
CA ILE A 709 5.22 21.58 18.13
C ILE A 709 5.53 20.79 16.84
N GLN A 710 4.52 20.47 16.03
CA GLN A 710 4.71 19.78 14.75
C GLN A 710 5.67 20.56 13.82
N SER A 711 5.54 21.89 13.80
CA SER A 711 6.39 22.77 13.00
C SER A 711 7.85 22.77 13.46
N GLU A 712 8.10 22.86 14.77
CA GLU A 712 9.46 22.76 15.32
C GLU A 712 10.08 21.38 15.11
N MET A 713 9.29 20.31 15.20
CA MET A 713 9.78 18.96 14.91
C MET A 713 10.21 18.80 13.45
N ARG A 714 9.54 19.43 12.48
CA ARG A 714 10.01 19.43 11.09
C ARG A 714 11.37 20.10 10.96
N ASN A 715 11.60 21.21 11.68
CA ASN A 715 12.90 21.88 11.71
C ASN A 715 13.99 20.97 12.28
N GLU A 716 13.71 20.24 13.36
CA GLU A 716 14.67 19.28 13.93
C GLU A 716 15.01 18.15 12.97
N VAL A 717 14.02 17.55 12.30
CA VAL A 717 14.23 16.48 11.31
C VAL A 717 15.14 16.97 10.18
N ALA A 718 14.89 18.17 9.66
CA ALA A 718 15.74 18.79 8.64
C ALA A 718 17.17 19.06 9.14
N GLN A 719 17.33 19.64 10.33
CA GLN A 719 18.64 19.93 10.91
C GLN A 719 19.47 18.67 11.17
N ARG A 720 18.82 17.56 11.51
CA ARG A 720 19.46 16.25 11.69
C ARG A 720 19.78 15.55 10.37
N LYS A 721 19.33 16.10 9.23
CA LYS A 721 19.44 15.51 7.88
C LYS A 721 18.87 14.09 7.80
N ILE A 722 17.76 13.88 8.49
CA ILE A 722 16.99 12.66 8.40
C ILE A 722 16.00 12.84 7.25
N ALA A 723 16.06 11.95 6.26
CA ALA A 723 15.19 12.01 5.11
C ALA A 723 13.81 11.40 5.39
N ILE A 724 12.84 11.69 4.54
CA ILE A 724 11.49 11.10 4.58
C ILE A 724 11.20 10.41 3.25
N GLU A 725 10.85 9.13 3.31
CA GLU A 725 10.27 8.43 2.16
C GLU A 725 8.77 8.66 2.15
N VAL A 726 8.19 9.10 1.03
CA VAL A 726 6.75 9.25 0.86
C VAL A 726 6.22 8.38 -0.26
N ASN A 727 5.00 7.88 -0.08
CA ASN A 727 4.34 6.97 -1.02
C ASN A 727 2.94 7.53 -1.32
N PRO A 728 2.80 8.50 -2.25
CA PRO A 728 1.59 9.32 -2.34
C PRO A 728 0.29 8.51 -2.42
N THR A 729 0.20 7.52 -3.32
CA THR A 729 -1.01 6.68 -3.43
C THR A 729 -1.32 5.91 -2.15
N SER A 730 -0.33 5.24 -1.54
CA SER A 730 -0.58 4.45 -0.31
C SER A 730 -0.89 5.35 0.88
N ASN A 731 -0.22 6.50 1.00
CA ASN A 731 -0.50 7.51 2.00
C ASN A 731 -1.94 8.05 1.90
N LEU A 732 -2.48 8.27 0.70
CA LEU A 732 -3.90 8.63 0.53
C LEU A 732 -4.85 7.50 0.93
N ARG A 733 -4.48 6.24 0.68
CA ARG A 733 -5.33 5.06 0.94
C ARG A 733 -5.30 4.59 2.40
N ILE A 734 -4.20 4.84 3.10
CA ILE A 734 -3.97 4.40 4.48
C ILE A 734 -4.20 5.56 5.46
N CYS A 735 -3.68 6.75 5.17
CA CYS A 735 -3.70 7.89 6.10
C CYS A 735 -4.88 8.85 5.83
N ASN A 736 -5.04 9.84 6.71
CA ASN A 736 -6.07 10.89 6.62
C ASN A 736 -5.78 11.98 5.57
N ILE A 737 -5.37 11.58 4.37
CA ILE A 737 -5.17 12.50 3.24
C ILE A 737 -6.29 12.26 2.25
N ASP A 738 -6.93 13.32 1.75
CA ASP A 738 -8.07 13.20 0.84
C ASP A 738 -7.67 13.29 -0.62
N THR A 739 -6.67 14.12 -0.91
CA THR A 739 -6.27 14.44 -2.28
C THR A 739 -4.75 14.57 -2.40
N TYR A 740 -4.20 14.32 -3.59
CA TYR A 740 -2.76 14.40 -3.83
C TYR A 740 -2.21 15.81 -3.61
N ASP A 741 -3.02 16.83 -3.84
CA ASP A 741 -2.63 18.22 -3.65
C ASP A 741 -2.58 18.63 -2.16
N THR A 742 -3.18 17.85 -1.26
CA THR A 742 -3.06 18.04 0.20
C THR A 742 -1.99 17.14 0.84
N HIS A 743 -1.20 16.44 0.01
CA HIS A 743 -0.17 15.52 0.49
C HIS A 743 0.94 16.26 1.29
N PRO A 744 1.37 15.75 2.46
CA PRO A 744 2.37 16.39 3.34
C PRO A 744 3.73 16.74 2.71
N VAL A 745 4.09 16.10 1.59
CA VAL A 745 5.38 16.28 0.91
C VAL A 745 5.70 17.75 0.62
N VAL A 746 4.71 18.57 0.27
CA VAL A 746 4.92 20.01 0.03
C VAL A 746 5.21 20.82 1.31
N LYS A 747 4.84 20.30 2.49
CA LYS A 747 5.23 20.89 3.78
C LYS A 747 6.62 20.45 4.23
N PHE A 748 7.08 19.29 3.77
CA PHE A 748 8.44 18.81 4.02
C PHE A 748 9.45 19.54 3.14
N ARG A 749 9.11 19.70 1.85
CA ARG A 749 9.94 20.39 0.87
C ARG A 749 9.07 21.14 -0.14
N ASN A 750 9.28 22.44 -0.26
CA ASN A 750 8.67 23.26 -1.32
C ASN A 750 9.69 23.99 -2.19
N TYR A 751 10.99 23.72 -2.03
CA TYR A 751 12.03 24.36 -2.83
C TYR A 751 11.84 24.12 -4.33
N GLY A 752 11.73 25.20 -5.10
CA GLY A 752 11.40 25.16 -6.53
C GLY A 752 9.94 25.48 -6.82
N LEU A 753 9.01 25.28 -5.88
CA LEU A 753 7.63 25.75 -5.97
C LEU A 753 7.64 27.25 -5.65
N SER A 754 7.48 28.11 -6.66
CA SER A 754 7.56 29.57 -6.51
C SER A 754 6.44 30.13 -5.65
N VAL A 755 6.64 30.23 -4.34
CA VAL A 755 5.78 31.03 -3.46
C VAL A 755 6.71 31.88 -2.60
N ILE A 756 7.00 33.09 -3.08
CA ILE A 756 7.97 34.03 -2.48
C ILE A 756 7.73 34.23 -0.97
N ASP A 757 6.48 34.06 -0.50
CA ASP A 757 6.10 34.22 0.89
C ASP A 757 6.00 32.90 1.72
N GLU A 758 5.97 31.70 1.09
CA GLU A 758 5.90 30.39 1.80
C GLU A 758 7.25 29.64 1.88
N TYR A 759 8.34 30.16 1.27
CA TYR A 759 9.68 29.57 1.41
C TYR A 759 10.21 29.62 2.85
N ASN A 760 9.80 30.64 3.63
CA ASN A 760 10.40 30.92 4.94
C ASN A 760 9.97 29.92 6.04
N ASP A 761 8.85 29.22 5.87
CA ASP A 761 8.29 28.33 6.90
C ASP A 761 8.44 26.83 6.58
N CYS A 762 8.98 26.47 5.40
CA CYS A 762 9.21 25.09 5.02
C CYS A 762 10.69 24.69 5.24
N PRO A 763 10.98 23.65 6.04
CA PRO A 763 12.36 23.33 6.45
C PRO A 763 13.22 22.63 5.40
N GLN A 764 12.67 22.33 4.22
CA GLN A 764 13.37 21.67 3.10
C GLN A 764 13.99 20.33 3.48
N ILE A 765 13.22 19.46 4.14
CA ILE A 765 13.61 18.09 4.46
C ILE A 765 13.92 17.35 3.14
N SER A 766 14.95 16.49 3.16
CA SER A 766 15.24 15.59 2.04
C SER A 766 14.11 14.56 1.92
N VAL A 767 13.47 14.48 0.74
CA VAL A 767 12.30 13.61 0.52
C VAL A 767 12.48 12.78 -0.74
N SER A 768 11.94 11.56 -0.73
CA SER A 768 11.85 10.68 -1.91
C SER A 768 10.40 10.24 -2.14
N ILE A 769 9.98 10.15 -3.40
CA ILE A 769 8.66 9.59 -3.80
C ILE A 769 8.88 8.14 -4.23
N ASN A 770 8.07 7.20 -3.74
CA ASN A 770 8.21 5.76 -3.97
C ASN A 770 6.84 5.03 -4.11
N THR A 771 6.83 3.72 -4.43
CA THR A 771 5.60 2.97 -4.83
C THR A 771 4.96 2.03 -3.81
N ASP A 772 5.55 1.81 -2.63
CA ASP A 772 5.01 0.91 -1.58
C ASP A 772 4.61 -0.50 -2.09
N ASP A 773 3.34 -0.89 -1.96
CA ASP A 773 2.73 -2.11 -2.52
C ASP A 773 1.97 -1.80 -3.83
N LYS A 774 2.72 -1.62 -4.92
CA LYS A 774 2.13 -1.24 -6.22
C LYS A 774 1.11 -2.24 -6.77
N GLY A 775 1.19 -3.50 -6.37
CA GLY A 775 0.27 -4.57 -6.74
C GLY A 775 -1.11 -4.39 -6.10
N ILE A 776 -1.18 -3.91 -4.85
CA ILE A 776 -2.45 -3.57 -4.18
C ILE A 776 -2.98 -2.20 -4.62
N PHE A 777 -2.10 -1.22 -4.86
CA PHE A 777 -2.49 0.16 -5.18
C PHE A 777 -2.62 0.46 -6.69
N ALA A 778 -2.24 -0.48 -7.56
CA ALA A 778 -2.28 -0.33 -9.02
C ALA A 778 -1.56 0.95 -9.53
N THR A 779 -0.31 1.11 -9.09
CA THR A 779 0.53 2.29 -9.37
C THR A 779 1.90 1.92 -9.96
N SER A 780 2.68 2.94 -10.33
CA SER A 780 4.08 2.86 -10.77
C SER A 780 4.82 4.13 -10.31
N LEU A 781 6.15 4.13 -10.35
CA LEU A 781 6.91 5.27 -9.83
C LEU A 781 6.66 6.53 -10.66
N GLU A 782 6.67 6.41 -11.99
CA GLU A 782 6.27 7.48 -12.90
C GLU A 782 4.86 8.00 -12.62
N LYS A 783 3.93 7.10 -12.27
CA LYS A 783 2.55 7.45 -11.95
C LYS A 783 2.47 8.25 -10.66
N GLU A 784 3.22 7.92 -9.61
CA GLU A 784 3.29 8.73 -8.38
C GLU A 784 3.76 10.17 -8.68
N TYR A 785 4.84 10.33 -9.45
CA TYR A 785 5.33 11.65 -9.87
C TYR A 785 4.30 12.40 -10.71
N THR A 786 3.66 11.72 -11.65
CA THR A 786 2.66 12.31 -12.56
C THR A 786 1.41 12.76 -11.80
N LEU A 787 0.94 11.97 -10.83
CA LEU A 787 -0.20 12.29 -9.98
C LEU A 787 0.08 13.52 -9.12
N MET A 788 1.27 13.59 -8.50
CA MET A 788 1.71 14.76 -7.75
C MET A 788 1.81 16.00 -8.64
N ALA A 789 2.43 15.89 -9.82
CA ALA A 789 2.55 17.00 -10.76
C ALA A 789 1.18 17.59 -11.11
N LEU A 790 0.26 16.74 -11.57
CA LEU A 790 -1.05 17.15 -12.05
C LEU A 790 -1.93 17.70 -10.92
N ALA A 791 -1.81 17.14 -9.72
CA ALA A 791 -2.53 17.62 -8.55
C ALA A 791 -2.09 19.04 -8.18
N LEU A 792 -0.77 19.31 -8.16
CA LEU A 792 -0.22 20.64 -7.89
C LEU A 792 -0.58 21.65 -8.99
N GLU A 793 -0.55 21.26 -10.27
CA GLU A 793 -0.98 22.13 -11.39
C GLU A 793 -2.45 22.56 -11.28
N LYS A 794 -3.30 21.70 -10.70
CA LYS A 794 -4.73 21.98 -10.50
C LYS A 794 -5.03 22.85 -9.29
N GLN A 795 -4.06 23.06 -8.38
CA GLN A 795 -4.26 23.95 -7.25
C GLN A 795 -4.47 25.39 -7.70
N LYS A 796 -5.42 26.06 -7.05
CA LYS A 796 -5.76 27.45 -7.30
C LYS A 796 -5.68 28.26 -6.02
N THR A 797 -5.25 29.51 -6.17
CA THR A 797 -5.38 30.55 -5.15
C THR A 797 -6.87 30.84 -4.86
N THR A 798 -7.15 31.57 -3.78
CA THR A 798 -8.50 32.05 -3.45
C THR A 798 -9.14 32.89 -4.57
N GLU A 799 -8.32 33.54 -5.41
CA GLU A 799 -8.76 34.28 -6.60
C GLU A 799 -9.01 33.38 -7.84
N GLY A 800 -8.83 32.06 -7.72
CA GLY A 800 -9.03 31.11 -8.81
C GLY A 800 -7.88 31.02 -9.83
N LYS A 801 -6.77 31.74 -9.61
CA LYS A 801 -5.55 31.65 -10.43
C LYS A 801 -4.71 30.42 -10.04
N PRO A 802 -3.96 29.79 -10.97
CA PRO A 802 -3.05 28.69 -10.63
C PRO A 802 -2.10 29.08 -9.48
N LYS A 803 -2.00 28.22 -8.46
CA LYS A 803 -1.09 28.46 -7.32
C LYS A 803 0.37 28.31 -7.73
N PHE A 804 0.67 27.33 -8.58
CA PHE A 804 2.01 27.03 -9.06
C PHE A 804 2.09 27.07 -10.58
N GLN A 805 3.24 27.47 -11.11
CA GLN A 805 3.53 27.38 -12.53
C GLN A 805 4.05 25.96 -12.87
N PRO A 806 3.68 25.38 -14.03
CA PRO A 806 4.11 24.03 -14.41
C PRO A 806 5.64 23.81 -14.35
N ASN A 807 6.43 24.77 -14.85
CA ASN A 807 7.90 24.67 -14.79
C ASN A 807 8.46 24.61 -13.37
N ASN A 808 7.79 25.25 -12.40
CA ASN A 808 8.21 25.26 -11.01
C ASN A 808 7.90 23.92 -10.33
N ILE A 809 6.79 23.28 -10.71
CA ILE A 809 6.46 21.91 -10.29
C ILE A 809 7.50 20.93 -10.85
N LEU A 810 7.87 21.06 -12.13
CA LEU A 810 8.90 20.21 -12.74
C LEU A 810 10.27 20.38 -12.05
N ASN A 811 10.67 21.60 -11.73
CA ASN A 811 11.92 21.86 -11.00
C ASN A 811 11.88 21.27 -9.58
N TRP A 812 10.74 21.36 -8.91
CA TRP A 812 10.54 20.75 -7.59
C TRP A 812 10.63 19.21 -7.66
N LEU A 813 9.98 18.58 -8.64
CA LEU A 813 10.07 17.14 -8.87
C LEU A 813 11.48 16.68 -9.23
N GLU A 814 12.21 17.45 -10.04
CA GLU A 814 13.63 17.18 -10.33
C GLU A 814 14.47 17.25 -9.05
N GLY A 815 14.18 18.22 -8.16
CA GLY A 815 14.80 18.29 -6.85
C GLY A 815 14.54 17.03 -6.03
N ILE A 816 13.30 16.55 -5.95
CA ILE A 816 12.94 15.31 -5.25
C ILE A 816 13.64 14.09 -5.87
N ARG A 817 13.70 14.03 -7.20
CA ARG A 817 14.39 12.97 -7.93
C ARG A 817 15.86 12.89 -7.50
N GLN A 818 16.55 14.03 -7.44
CA GLN A 818 17.95 14.13 -7.01
C GLN A 818 18.13 13.77 -5.53
N GLU A 819 17.24 14.21 -4.65
CA GLU A 819 17.26 13.81 -3.23
C GLU A 819 17.12 12.29 -3.06
N ALA A 820 16.28 11.64 -3.87
CA ALA A 820 16.18 10.18 -3.89
C ALA A 820 17.49 9.49 -4.32
N GLU A 821 18.31 10.12 -5.16
CA GLU A 821 19.65 9.60 -5.50
C GLU A 821 20.63 9.71 -4.33
N ILE A 822 20.55 10.81 -3.57
CA ILE A 822 21.36 11.04 -2.36
C ILE A 822 20.98 10.03 -1.26
N GLN A 823 19.71 9.64 -1.19
CA GLN A 823 19.17 8.72 -0.18
C GLN A 823 19.43 7.23 -0.44
N ARG A 824 20.08 6.86 -1.56
CA ARG A 824 20.39 5.46 -1.91
C ARG A 824 21.35 4.84 -0.88
N PHE A 825 21.02 3.65 -0.38
CA PHE A 825 21.91 2.84 0.45
C PHE A 825 22.81 1.96 -0.44
N GLY A 826 24.07 2.31 -0.68
CA GLY A 826 24.81 1.59 -1.72
C GLY A 826 26.28 1.88 -1.82
#